data_AF-A0A5N6TAV8-F1
#
_entry.id   AF-A0A5N6TAV8-F1
#
_cell.length_a   1.000
_cell.length_b   1.000
_cell.length_c   1.000
_cell.angle_alpha   90.00
_cell.angle_beta   90.00
_cell.angle_gamma   90.00
#
_symmetry.space_group_name_H-M   'P 1'
#
loop_
_entity.id
_entity.type
_entity.pdbx_description
1 polymer ?
#
loop_
_entity_poly.entity_id
_entity_poly.type
_entity_poly.pdbx_seq_one_letter_code
_entity_poly.pdbx_strand_id
1 'polypeptide(L)'
;MSSGTLHIVDSRTKQKYEIPIKQNVVSALDLKRITAPATGTNRSDHAVGGLRVHDPGLQNTAVIESAISYSDHERGVLLFRGYTLAQLWDSDFEDMLHLLVWGTYPTMQEKRDLNRKLTEQMLAVPESVHRTVRGLPRRTSPLPLILAGLSAYLACFPDTIPASTHASLYQGNLRNVDDAVIRTVAAYGVIFGLVNSHRKGIDFQLPSSENSYCANLFTMAGLVDRDSSRPDPIKLSCFRRFAMLNADHGMALTVFSTLVTASSLTDPISCLISAVAAAYGPLHFGATVSAQRILRDIGRTEKVPEFIEEVKTGRTKLFGYGHRSYKGLDPRVRPIQSILKDLDLSSNQYLKITERIEEVASADVYFSRRGLYPNADFYGNFVFTAIGFDPDIIPAAMLTQRIIGIMAHWREYMLTRGKLFRPSHIYTGRPTESTPLLQPHCEKERYSLFTTRQKQLIMLTAAIASTFSPISANIYYPALNSIAADLDVTSSQINLTITTYMICQGLAPTLTGSFADQVGRRPAYILCFLIYITSNIALALQHSYPALLILRAIQSTGSSGTVALASAVAADVITSAERGTYMSITSLGNILAPSLGPLLGGVLSESHLPKRKTDPLSTLSLLFHLPTGLILLANGLIFASYYAITAGLPSQLRSIYGLSDLSIGLSFIPMGAGTLLSATFNGMIVDWNYRRMIAKGRQDVENFELEKARLGVGGPMTVRTHIPICFFNRTNHPYYFILILQKLLAPFPILIYALTTPSTNPPPLALTLTLIFTISFTLTATYNILNILLVDLHYTTPATIMATNNLVRCSLGAAATALIHPSIQHRGVRATYGGVAVVVLSVVPLLWMISPLPPDIPILYLRYPDTSWIYPGDTILKSKTANLPIISARGLNSELTYLLLFFDLDVIYGMNATVALHWYQPDMVCTMQQGAMMDISNSKEMVEKREGNSGGGVLVNLSMGAEYIAPRPPPFSHHRYVYLLFNQKSDYRFPKCYCHIFPQTAEARAGFDIQQFVDIARLEAPAAGNYFLVEYDGRVIRPTATASPTTTWLRSMLCEGADPTGSSGARACEMEGSLQIVM
;
A
#
# COMPACT_ATOMS: atom_id res chain seq x y z
N MET A 1 -10.06 -36.94 12.36
CA MET A 1 -9.19 -36.66 13.53
C MET A 1 -10.05 -36.17 14.69
N SER A 2 -9.59 -36.32 15.93
CA SER A 2 -10.32 -35.90 17.14
C SER A 2 -10.34 -34.37 17.32
N SER A 3 -11.37 -33.90 18.03
CA SER A 3 -11.51 -32.51 18.50
C SER A 3 -12.02 -32.55 19.95
N GLY A 4 -11.81 -31.48 20.72
CA GLY A 4 -12.20 -31.40 22.13
C GLY A 4 -11.66 -30.15 22.82
N THR A 5 -11.52 -30.19 24.14
CA THR A 5 -11.00 -29.07 24.95
C THR A 5 -9.85 -29.53 25.83
N LEU A 6 -8.73 -28.80 25.80
CA LEU A 6 -7.62 -28.94 26.71
C LEU A 6 -7.81 -27.97 27.88
N HIS A 7 -8.13 -28.50 29.07
CA HIS A 7 -8.23 -27.71 30.29
C HIS A 7 -6.86 -27.63 30.96
N ILE A 8 -6.33 -26.42 31.15
CA ILE A 8 -5.02 -26.15 31.75
C ILE A 8 -5.22 -25.40 33.06
N VAL A 9 -4.47 -25.76 34.11
CA VAL A 9 -4.41 -25.00 35.36
C VAL A 9 -2.98 -24.51 35.55
N ASP A 10 -2.77 -23.20 35.57
CA ASP A 10 -1.45 -22.65 35.86
C ASP A 10 -1.19 -22.75 37.37
N SER A 11 -0.23 -23.58 37.76
CA SER A 11 0.11 -23.82 39.17
C SER A 11 0.63 -22.57 39.89
N ARG A 12 1.09 -21.56 39.16
CA ARG A 12 1.66 -20.29 39.67
C ARG A 12 0.58 -19.26 40.01
N THR A 13 -0.48 -19.18 39.19
CA THR A 13 -1.57 -18.20 39.34
C THR A 13 -2.90 -18.82 39.82
N LYS A 14 -2.99 -20.15 39.83
CA LYS A 14 -4.20 -20.96 40.03
C LYS A 14 -5.33 -20.70 39.02
N GLN A 15 -5.11 -19.89 37.98
CA GLN A 15 -6.09 -19.67 36.94
C GLN A 15 -6.26 -20.93 36.07
N LYS A 16 -7.52 -21.15 35.65
CA LYS A 16 -7.90 -22.21 34.71
C LYS A 16 -8.10 -21.60 33.32
N TYR A 17 -7.62 -22.30 32.31
CA TYR A 17 -7.72 -21.91 30.90
C TYR A 17 -8.26 -23.08 30.08
N GLU A 18 -9.00 -22.77 29.03
CA GLU A 18 -9.56 -23.76 28.11
C GLU A 18 -9.06 -23.45 26.70
N ILE A 19 -8.39 -24.42 26.08
CA ILE A 19 -7.82 -24.29 24.74
C ILE A 19 -8.49 -25.33 23.83
N PRO A 20 -9.07 -24.92 22.68
CA PRO A 20 -9.72 -25.86 21.78
C PRO A 20 -8.69 -26.77 21.11
N ILE A 21 -8.94 -28.08 21.17
CA ILE A 21 -8.25 -29.09 20.37
C ILE A 21 -9.03 -29.24 19.06
N LYS A 22 -8.37 -29.00 17.93
CA LYS A 22 -8.93 -29.23 16.59
C LYS A 22 -8.00 -30.17 15.83
N GLN A 23 -8.53 -31.24 15.26
CA GLN A 23 -7.74 -32.22 14.49
C GLN A 23 -6.53 -32.78 15.26
N ASN A 24 -6.66 -32.99 16.57
CA ASN A 24 -5.57 -33.36 17.49
C ASN A 24 -4.42 -32.34 17.61
N VAL A 25 -4.66 -31.06 17.27
CA VAL A 25 -3.71 -29.94 17.40
C VAL A 25 -4.29 -28.85 18.31
N VAL A 26 -3.43 -28.11 19.00
CA VAL A 26 -3.78 -26.88 19.75
C VAL A 26 -3.02 -25.68 19.20
N SER A 27 -3.65 -24.50 19.21
CA SER A 27 -3.00 -23.27 18.75
C SER A 27 -1.95 -22.80 19.75
N ALA A 28 -0.68 -22.76 19.33
CA ALA A 28 0.41 -22.22 20.14
C ALA A 28 0.23 -20.72 20.49
N LEU A 29 -0.67 -20.00 19.80
CA LEU A 29 -1.04 -18.62 20.14
C LEU A 29 -1.99 -18.54 21.34
N ASP A 30 -2.81 -19.57 21.60
CA ASP A 30 -3.74 -19.57 22.74
C ASP A 30 -3.03 -19.73 24.08
N LEU A 31 -1.85 -20.38 24.09
CA LEU A 31 -0.98 -20.44 25.26
C LEU A 31 -0.49 -19.04 25.71
N LYS A 32 -0.46 -18.04 24.83
CA LYS A 32 -0.11 -16.66 25.22
C LYS A 32 -1.10 -16.02 26.20
N ARG A 33 -2.32 -16.55 26.32
CA ARG A 33 -3.32 -16.13 27.32
C ARG A 33 -2.86 -16.45 28.75
N ILE A 34 -1.93 -17.39 28.90
CA ILE A 34 -1.35 -17.81 30.19
C ILE A 34 -0.14 -16.92 30.48
N THR A 35 -0.25 -16.03 31.47
CA THR A 35 0.81 -15.08 31.85
C THR A 35 1.46 -15.44 33.19
N ALA A 36 2.70 -15.00 33.40
CA ALA A 36 3.37 -15.18 34.69
C ALA A 36 2.77 -14.26 35.77
N PRO A 37 2.74 -14.67 37.06
CA PRO A 37 2.34 -13.76 38.14
C PRO A 37 3.22 -12.50 38.18
N ALA A 38 2.61 -11.34 38.46
CA ALA A 38 3.27 -10.03 38.40
C ALA A 38 4.36 -9.81 39.47
N THR A 39 4.39 -10.63 40.52
CA THR A 39 5.36 -10.56 41.63
C THR A 39 6.14 -11.88 41.73
N GLY A 40 7.41 -11.79 42.14
CA GLY A 40 8.26 -12.97 42.42
C GLY A 40 8.73 -13.77 41.19
N THR A 41 8.55 -13.27 39.97
CA THR A 41 8.92 -13.96 38.71
C THR A 41 9.96 -13.18 37.91
N ASN A 42 10.61 -13.83 36.94
CA ASN A 42 11.67 -13.21 36.14
C ASN A 42 11.06 -12.20 35.14
N ARG A 43 11.69 -11.02 34.98
CA ARG A 43 11.27 -9.99 34.01
C ARG A 43 11.23 -10.52 32.56
N SER A 44 12.03 -11.55 32.24
CA SER A 44 11.98 -12.25 30.94
C SER A 44 10.59 -12.80 30.61
N ASP A 45 9.80 -13.16 31.61
CA ASP A 45 8.56 -13.93 31.46
C ASP A 45 7.38 -13.00 31.17
N HIS A 46 7.52 -11.71 31.50
CA HIS A 46 6.57 -10.65 31.19
C HIS A 46 6.85 -9.98 29.85
N ALA A 47 8.13 -9.85 29.47
CA ALA A 47 8.56 -9.07 28.31
C ALA A 47 8.08 -9.62 26.93
N VAL A 48 7.60 -10.86 26.85
CA VAL A 48 7.27 -11.54 25.59
C VAL A 48 5.76 -11.82 25.41
N GLY A 49 4.93 -11.38 26.36
CA GLY A 49 3.47 -11.44 26.25
C GLY A 49 2.89 -12.85 26.26
N GLY A 50 3.19 -13.62 27.32
CA GLY A 50 2.56 -14.91 27.61
C GLY A 50 3.49 -16.12 27.53
N LEU A 51 2.95 -17.29 27.92
CA LEU A 51 3.64 -18.58 27.90
C LEU A 51 4.06 -18.95 26.46
N ARG A 52 5.24 -19.58 26.35
CA ARG A 52 5.86 -19.95 25.07
C ARG A 52 6.08 -21.46 25.00
N VAL A 53 5.82 -22.05 23.83
CA VAL A 53 6.25 -23.42 23.52
C VAL A 53 7.74 -23.41 23.24
N HIS A 54 8.48 -24.33 23.86
CA HIS A 54 9.89 -24.57 23.59
C HIS A 54 10.05 -25.99 23.03
N ASP A 55 10.13 -26.08 21.71
CA ASP A 55 10.25 -27.34 20.96
C ASP A 55 11.52 -27.31 20.08
N PRO A 56 12.70 -27.67 20.64
CA PRO A 56 13.96 -27.66 19.92
C PRO A 56 13.93 -28.52 18.66
N GLY A 57 14.04 -27.85 17.51
CA GLY A 57 14.01 -28.48 16.19
C GLY A 57 12.62 -28.86 15.69
N LEU A 58 11.53 -28.46 16.35
CA LEU A 58 10.14 -28.75 15.93
C LEU A 58 9.85 -30.26 15.88
N GLN A 59 9.91 -30.92 17.04
CA GLN A 59 9.65 -32.35 17.22
C GLN A 59 8.17 -32.68 17.38
N ASN A 60 7.36 -31.74 17.88
CA ASN A 60 5.92 -31.89 18.11
C ASN A 60 5.11 -30.64 17.70
N THR A 61 5.65 -29.83 16.79
CA THR A 61 5.03 -28.60 16.30
C THR A 61 4.60 -28.74 14.84
N ALA A 62 3.29 -28.76 14.58
CA ALA A 62 2.76 -28.57 13.23
C ALA A 62 2.92 -27.09 12.82
N VAL A 63 3.66 -26.83 11.74
CA VAL A 63 3.98 -25.47 11.28
C VAL A 63 3.03 -24.93 10.21
N ILE A 64 2.40 -25.82 9.45
CA ILE A 64 1.35 -25.51 8.47
C ILE A 64 0.25 -26.58 8.53
N GLU A 65 -0.93 -26.24 8.02
CA GLU A 65 -1.89 -27.22 7.52
C GLU A 65 -1.51 -27.52 6.05
N SER A 66 -1.61 -28.80 5.62
CA SER A 66 -1.29 -29.22 4.25
C SER A 66 -2.14 -30.41 3.85
N ALA A 67 -2.44 -30.53 2.55
CA ALA A 67 -3.20 -31.63 1.98
C ALA A 67 -2.38 -32.48 1.00
N ILE A 68 -1.05 -32.34 0.96
CA ILE A 68 -0.18 -32.95 -0.07
C ILE A 68 0.12 -34.43 0.21
N SER A 69 0.59 -34.75 1.41
CA SER A 69 0.99 -36.11 1.79
C SER A 69 0.65 -36.44 3.25
N TYR A 70 0.51 -37.74 3.53
CA TYR A 70 0.28 -38.27 4.87
C TYR A 70 1.01 -39.61 5.04
N SER A 71 1.49 -39.90 6.24
CA SER A 71 2.24 -41.13 6.53
C SER A 71 1.93 -41.66 7.93
N ASP A 72 1.57 -42.94 8.02
CA ASP A 72 1.33 -43.69 9.25
C ASP A 72 2.19 -44.96 9.21
N HIS A 73 3.20 -45.04 10.08
CA HIS A 73 4.15 -46.15 10.09
C HIS A 73 3.68 -47.36 10.91
N GLU A 74 2.74 -47.19 11.84
CA GLU A 74 2.14 -48.31 12.57
C GLU A 74 1.29 -49.16 11.61
N ARG A 75 0.68 -48.50 10.61
CA ARG A 75 -0.09 -49.14 9.53
C ARG A 75 0.69 -49.38 8.24
N GLY A 76 1.94 -48.92 8.15
CA GLY A 76 2.76 -49.00 6.93
C GLY A 76 2.22 -48.18 5.74
N VAL A 77 1.41 -47.15 6.00
CA VAL A 77 0.71 -46.34 5.01
C VAL A 77 1.51 -45.09 4.64
N LEU A 78 1.65 -44.86 3.33
CA LEU A 78 2.12 -43.60 2.74
C LEU A 78 1.10 -43.17 1.68
N LEU A 79 0.57 -41.96 1.81
CA LEU A 79 -0.44 -41.37 0.94
C LEU A 79 0.05 -40.08 0.27
N PHE A 80 -0.31 -39.92 -1.00
CA PHE A 80 -0.07 -38.74 -1.82
C PHE A 80 -1.40 -38.26 -2.40
N ARG A 81 -1.89 -37.08 -1.98
CA ARG A 81 -3.28 -36.60 -2.22
C ARG A 81 -4.37 -37.66 -1.96
N GLY A 82 -4.14 -38.56 -0.99
CA GLY A 82 -5.04 -39.66 -0.63
C GLY A 82 -4.82 -40.99 -1.38
N TYR A 83 -4.05 -41.01 -2.46
CA TYR A 83 -3.68 -42.24 -3.17
C TYR A 83 -2.57 -42.98 -2.43
N THR A 84 -2.66 -44.30 -2.35
CA THR A 84 -1.60 -45.15 -1.77
C THR A 84 -0.42 -45.32 -2.73
N LEU A 85 0.76 -45.58 -2.19
CA LEU A 85 1.95 -45.94 -2.96
C LEU A 85 1.70 -47.08 -3.97
N ALA A 86 0.87 -48.08 -3.62
CA ALA A 86 0.57 -49.20 -4.51
C ALA A 86 -0.24 -48.78 -5.75
N GLN A 87 -1.13 -47.79 -5.63
CA GLN A 87 -1.89 -47.24 -6.77
C GLN A 87 -1.03 -46.35 -7.68
N LEU A 88 0.07 -45.80 -7.14
CA LEU A 88 0.97 -44.88 -7.83
C LEU A 88 2.26 -45.56 -8.31
N TRP A 89 2.40 -46.87 -8.10
CA TRP A 89 3.66 -47.59 -8.34
C TRP A 89 4.12 -47.51 -9.80
N ASP A 90 3.17 -47.46 -10.74
CA ASP A 90 3.42 -47.37 -12.18
C ASP A 90 3.18 -46.00 -12.80
N SER A 91 3.00 -44.96 -11.96
CA SER A 91 2.97 -43.56 -12.38
C SER A 91 4.34 -43.05 -12.85
N ASP A 92 4.33 -42.11 -13.81
CA ASP A 92 5.51 -41.37 -14.24
C ASP A 92 5.77 -40.13 -13.36
N PHE A 93 6.89 -39.45 -13.60
CA PHE A 93 7.22 -38.19 -12.95
C PHE A 93 6.14 -37.12 -13.20
N GLU A 94 5.66 -37.02 -14.45
CA GLU A 94 4.61 -36.09 -14.86
C GLU A 94 3.28 -36.38 -14.17
N ASP A 95 2.95 -37.66 -13.93
CA ASP A 95 1.73 -38.05 -13.20
C ASP A 95 1.80 -37.59 -11.74
N MET A 96 2.93 -37.83 -11.06
CA MET A 96 3.15 -37.41 -9.67
C MET A 96 3.27 -35.90 -9.53
N LEU A 97 3.89 -35.22 -10.51
CA LEU A 97 3.96 -33.76 -10.53
C LEU A 97 2.56 -33.17 -10.69
N HIS A 98 1.75 -33.70 -11.61
CA HIS A 98 0.38 -33.24 -11.78
C HIS A 98 -0.45 -33.45 -10.50
N LEU A 99 -0.41 -34.68 -9.95
CA LEU A 99 -1.13 -35.05 -8.73
C LEU A 99 -0.75 -34.17 -7.54
N LEU A 100 0.53 -34.07 -7.18
CA LEU A 100 0.92 -33.35 -5.97
C LEU A 100 0.75 -31.84 -6.10
N VAL A 101 1.10 -31.24 -7.25
CA VAL A 101 1.06 -29.78 -7.44
C VAL A 101 -0.38 -29.29 -7.63
N TRP A 102 -1.17 -29.91 -8.52
CA TRP A 102 -2.53 -29.45 -8.85
C TRP A 102 -3.66 -30.16 -8.09
N GLY A 103 -3.40 -31.34 -7.52
CA GLY A 103 -4.34 -32.06 -6.64
C GLY A 103 -5.14 -33.17 -7.31
N THR A 104 -5.01 -33.35 -8.63
CA THR A 104 -5.75 -34.35 -9.43
C THR A 104 -4.79 -35.24 -10.22
N TYR A 105 -5.12 -36.52 -10.35
CA TYR A 105 -4.41 -37.42 -11.26
C TYR A 105 -4.70 -36.99 -12.72
N PRO A 106 -3.69 -36.86 -13.60
CA PRO A 106 -3.89 -36.28 -14.92
C PRO A 106 -4.59 -37.25 -15.89
N THR A 107 -5.31 -36.67 -16.84
CA THR A 107 -5.64 -37.34 -18.11
C THR A 107 -4.39 -37.51 -18.98
N MET A 108 -4.45 -38.43 -19.96
CA MET A 108 -3.38 -38.61 -20.94
C MET A 108 -3.03 -37.34 -21.73
N GLN A 109 -3.98 -36.40 -21.88
CA GLN A 109 -3.71 -35.12 -22.53
C GLN A 109 -2.95 -34.15 -21.59
N GLU A 110 -3.40 -33.99 -20.35
CA GLU A 110 -2.71 -33.16 -19.35
C GLU A 110 -1.29 -33.64 -19.10
N LYS A 111 -1.07 -34.96 -19.05
CA LYS A 111 0.27 -35.59 -18.96
C LYS A 111 1.17 -35.18 -20.12
N ARG A 112 0.66 -35.26 -21.37
CA ARG A 112 1.40 -34.87 -22.58
C ARG A 112 1.70 -33.37 -22.62
N ASP A 113 0.72 -32.53 -22.29
CA ASP A 113 0.93 -31.08 -22.23
C ASP A 113 1.88 -30.66 -21.11
N LEU A 114 1.92 -31.37 -19.98
CA LEU A 114 2.89 -31.13 -18.91
C LEU A 114 4.30 -31.54 -19.32
N ASN A 115 4.47 -32.74 -19.92
CA ASN A 115 5.76 -33.18 -20.48
C ASN A 115 6.30 -32.19 -21.53
N ARG A 116 5.44 -31.77 -22.46
CA ARG A 116 5.78 -30.78 -23.50
C ARG A 116 6.24 -29.45 -22.88
N LYS A 117 5.45 -28.88 -21.96
CA LYS A 117 5.79 -27.62 -21.26
C LYS A 117 7.10 -27.74 -20.47
N LEU A 118 7.34 -28.86 -19.79
CA LEU A 118 8.60 -29.10 -19.09
C LEU A 118 9.77 -29.09 -20.07
N THR A 119 9.66 -29.80 -21.19
CA THR A 119 10.70 -29.86 -22.24
C THR A 119 10.95 -28.49 -22.90
N GLU A 120 9.89 -27.73 -23.20
CA GLU A 120 9.98 -26.34 -23.67
C GLU A 120 10.76 -25.45 -22.69
N GLN A 121 10.50 -25.57 -21.38
CA GLN A 121 11.23 -24.80 -20.36
C GLN A 121 12.65 -25.32 -20.10
N MET A 122 12.97 -26.58 -20.41
CA MET A 122 14.34 -27.08 -20.39
C MET A 122 15.17 -26.49 -21.54
N LEU A 123 14.60 -26.48 -22.76
CA LEU A 123 15.23 -25.88 -23.94
C LEU A 123 15.42 -24.36 -23.80
N ALA A 124 14.63 -23.70 -22.95
CA ALA A 124 14.75 -22.28 -22.64
C ALA A 124 15.83 -21.92 -21.60
N VAL A 125 16.62 -22.88 -21.09
CA VAL A 125 17.69 -22.59 -20.12
C VAL A 125 18.87 -21.85 -20.80
N PRO A 126 19.26 -20.63 -20.34
CA PRO A 126 20.26 -19.83 -21.06
C PRO A 126 21.69 -20.40 -21.03
N GLU A 127 22.45 -20.24 -22.14
CA GLU A 127 23.87 -20.65 -22.24
C GLU A 127 24.82 -19.88 -21.29
N SER A 128 24.36 -18.83 -20.60
CA SER A 128 25.05 -18.30 -19.41
C SER A 128 25.15 -19.34 -18.28
N VAL A 129 24.07 -20.09 -18.01
CA VAL A 129 24.05 -21.18 -17.00
C VAL A 129 25.05 -22.28 -17.38
N HIS A 130 25.04 -22.68 -18.65
CA HIS A 130 25.97 -23.64 -19.22
C HIS A 130 27.44 -23.18 -19.07
N ARG A 131 27.75 -21.93 -19.43
CA ARG A 131 29.08 -21.33 -19.21
C ARG A 131 29.47 -21.24 -17.74
N THR A 132 28.55 -20.88 -16.83
CA THR A 132 28.84 -20.82 -15.39
C THR A 132 29.24 -22.19 -14.81
N VAL A 133 28.52 -23.26 -15.14
CA VAL A 133 28.90 -24.61 -14.66
C VAL A 133 30.19 -25.09 -15.34
N ARG A 134 30.31 -24.93 -16.66
CA ARG A 134 31.50 -25.33 -17.44
C ARG A 134 32.78 -24.60 -17.00
N GLY A 135 32.67 -23.35 -16.55
CA GLY A 135 33.79 -22.52 -16.08
C GLY A 135 34.34 -22.89 -14.70
N LEU A 136 33.64 -23.73 -13.92
CA LEU A 136 34.11 -24.23 -12.62
C LEU A 136 34.85 -25.58 -12.79
N PRO A 137 35.83 -25.94 -11.94
CA PRO A 137 36.62 -27.16 -12.13
C PRO A 137 35.78 -28.44 -12.12
N ARG A 138 36.03 -29.38 -13.05
CA ARG A 138 35.29 -30.67 -13.14
C ARG A 138 35.33 -31.53 -11.86
N ARG A 139 36.41 -31.41 -11.06
CA ARG A 139 36.57 -32.10 -9.76
C ARG A 139 35.78 -31.46 -8.60
N THR A 140 35.07 -30.36 -8.84
CA THR A 140 34.26 -29.68 -7.81
C THR A 140 33.12 -30.59 -7.32
N SER A 141 32.76 -30.47 -6.04
CA SER A 141 31.59 -31.14 -5.46
C SER A 141 30.30 -30.70 -6.18
N PRO A 142 29.30 -31.58 -6.38
CA PRO A 142 28.06 -31.23 -7.06
C PRO A 142 27.29 -30.07 -6.42
N LEU A 143 27.33 -29.92 -5.09
CA LEU A 143 26.60 -28.88 -4.36
C LEU A 143 26.89 -27.46 -4.89
N PRO A 144 28.13 -26.92 -4.81
CA PRO A 144 28.43 -25.58 -5.31
C PRO A 144 28.24 -25.43 -6.83
N LEU A 145 28.40 -26.49 -7.63
CA LEU A 145 28.10 -26.45 -9.08
C LEU A 145 26.60 -26.23 -9.34
N ILE A 146 25.73 -26.93 -8.61
CA ILE A 146 24.27 -26.79 -8.71
C ILE A 146 23.82 -25.42 -8.19
N LEU A 147 24.37 -24.96 -7.06
CA LEU A 147 24.07 -23.63 -6.51
C LEU A 147 24.51 -22.50 -7.46
N ALA A 148 25.67 -22.64 -8.10
CA ALA A 148 26.13 -21.69 -9.12
C ALA A 148 25.20 -21.72 -10.36
N GLY A 149 24.79 -22.89 -10.83
CA GLY A 149 23.84 -23.03 -11.94
C GLY A 149 22.47 -22.39 -11.65
N LEU A 150 21.89 -22.64 -10.47
CA LEU A 150 20.62 -22.04 -10.06
C LEU A 150 20.73 -20.52 -9.89
N SER A 151 21.84 -20.04 -9.34
CA SER A 151 22.09 -18.60 -9.19
C SER A 151 22.25 -17.90 -10.54
N ALA A 152 22.96 -18.54 -11.49
CA ALA A 152 23.09 -18.04 -12.86
C ALA A 152 21.76 -18.05 -13.62
N TYR A 153 20.91 -19.06 -13.42
CA TYR A 153 19.56 -19.10 -13.99
C TYR A 153 18.72 -17.93 -13.48
N LEU A 154 18.67 -17.74 -12.15
CA LEU A 154 17.91 -16.63 -11.55
C LEU A 154 18.41 -15.25 -12.01
N ALA A 155 19.74 -15.08 -12.12
CA ALA A 155 20.35 -13.84 -12.61
C ALA A 155 19.99 -13.49 -14.08
N CYS A 156 19.53 -14.46 -14.88
CA CYS A 156 19.07 -14.22 -16.24
C CYS A 156 17.58 -13.88 -16.35
N PHE A 157 16.80 -14.01 -15.26
CA PHE A 157 15.37 -13.71 -15.22
C PHE A 157 15.02 -12.78 -14.04
N PRO A 158 15.59 -11.56 -13.97
CA PRO A 158 15.41 -10.65 -12.83
C PRO A 158 13.93 -10.28 -12.58
N ASP A 159 13.10 -10.27 -13.62
CA ASP A 159 11.66 -10.01 -13.53
C ASP A 159 10.88 -11.07 -12.70
N THR A 160 11.50 -12.22 -12.44
CA THR A 160 10.94 -13.26 -11.58
C THR A 160 11.22 -13.04 -10.08
N ILE A 161 12.02 -12.04 -9.72
CA ILE A 161 12.42 -11.73 -8.34
C ILE A 161 11.41 -10.74 -7.73
N PRO A 162 10.56 -11.15 -6.75
CA PRO A 162 9.47 -10.29 -6.24
C PRO A 162 9.96 -8.99 -5.59
N ALA A 163 11.18 -8.97 -5.07
CA ALA A 163 11.81 -7.77 -4.49
C ALA A 163 12.28 -6.74 -5.56
N SER A 164 12.48 -7.17 -6.81
CA SER A 164 12.89 -6.32 -7.93
C SER A 164 11.69 -5.85 -8.77
N THR A 165 10.60 -6.63 -8.79
CA THR A 165 9.49 -6.44 -9.74
C THR A 165 8.17 -6.09 -9.03
N HIS A 166 7.66 -7.00 -8.19
CA HIS A 166 6.39 -6.81 -7.49
C HIS A 166 6.29 -7.73 -6.28
N ALA A 167 6.11 -7.18 -5.08
CA ALA A 167 6.21 -7.94 -3.83
C ALA A 167 5.22 -9.11 -3.70
N SER A 168 4.08 -9.05 -4.41
CA SER A 168 3.08 -10.14 -4.47
C SER A 168 3.04 -10.87 -5.82
N LEU A 169 4.15 -10.92 -6.57
CA LEU A 169 4.24 -11.54 -7.91
C LEU A 169 3.63 -12.94 -7.99
N TYR A 170 3.79 -13.73 -6.91
CA TYR A 170 3.27 -15.10 -6.78
C TYR A 170 2.10 -15.22 -5.80
N GLN A 171 2.02 -14.38 -4.76
CA GLN A 171 1.03 -14.53 -3.69
C GLN A 171 -0.40 -14.37 -4.24
N GLY A 172 -1.19 -15.45 -4.16
CA GLY A 172 -2.56 -15.51 -4.70
C GLY A 172 -2.67 -15.50 -6.24
N ASN A 173 -1.56 -15.45 -6.99
CA ASN A 173 -1.59 -15.44 -8.46
C ASN A 173 -1.32 -16.83 -9.03
N LEU A 174 -2.42 -17.59 -9.22
CA LEU A 174 -2.42 -18.97 -9.72
C LEU A 174 -1.57 -19.17 -10.98
N ARG A 175 -1.69 -18.27 -11.98
CA ARG A 175 -0.94 -18.41 -13.24
C ARG A 175 0.57 -18.25 -13.00
N ASN A 176 0.97 -17.19 -12.31
CA ASN A 176 2.39 -16.92 -12.07
C ASN A 176 3.05 -18.03 -11.22
N VAL A 177 2.30 -18.60 -10.28
CA VAL A 177 2.73 -19.75 -9.46
C VAL A 177 2.91 -21.01 -10.31
N ASP A 178 1.90 -21.39 -11.09
CA ASP A 178 1.92 -22.61 -11.91
C ASP A 178 3.02 -22.54 -12.99
N ASP A 179 3.12 -21.40 -13.70
CA ASP A 179 4.16 -21.15 -14.70
C ASP A 179 5.58 -21.17 -14.06
N ALA A 180 5.73 -20.74 -12.80
CA ALA A 180 7.00 -20.74 -12.08
C ALA A 180 7.40 -22.12 -11.51
N VAL A 181 6.43 -22.96 -11.14
CA VAL A 181 6.68 -24.36 -10.79
C VAL A 181 7.28 -25.11 -11.98
N ILE A 182 6.66 -25.01 -13.17
CA ILE A 182 7.13 -25.70 -14.38
C ILE A 182 8.55 -25.24 -14.75
N ARG A 183 8.82 -23.92 -14.74
CA ARG A 183 10.17 -23.38 -14.93
C ARG A 183 11.19 -23.93 -13.94
N THR A 184 10.85 -23.97 -12.65
CA THR A 184 11.76 -24.40 -11.59
C THR A 184 12.14 -25.87 -11.70
N VAL A 185 11.16 -26.72 -12.02
CA VAL A 185 11.39 -28.16 -12.26
C VAL A 185 12.28 -28.38 -13.49
N ALA A 186 11.97 -27.72 -14.61
CA ALA A 186 12.75 -27.82 -15.84
C ALA A 186 14.20 -27.31 -15.68
N ALA A 187 14.37 -26.12 -15.09
CA ALA A 187 15.68 -25.52 -14.85
C ALA A 187 16.56 -26.40 -13.96
N TYR A 188 16.01 -26.96 -12.88
CA TYR A 188 16.75 -27.88 -12.02
C TYR A 188 17.18 -29.15 -12.76
N GLY A 189 16.31 -29.71 -13.61
CA GLY A 189 16.63 -30.89 -14.42
C GLY A 189 17.80 -30.68 -15.38
N VAL A 190 17.83 -29.52 -16.08
CA VAL A 190 18.95 -29.15 -16.95
C VAL A 190 20.23 -28.93 -16.14
N ILE A 191 20.17 -28.16 -15.05
CA ILE A 191 21.33 -27.89 -14.18
C ILE A 191 21.91 -29.20 -13.60
N PHE A 192 21.05 -30.13 -13.19
CA PHE A 192 21.47 -31.45 -12.72
C PHE A 192 22.21 -32.24 -13.80
N GLY A 193 21.65 -32.36 -15.01
CA GLY A 193 22.28 -33.08 -16.12
C GLY A 193 23.60 -32.44 -16.53
N LEU A 194 23.62 -31.11 -16.68
CA LEU A 194 24.80 -30.29 -16.97
C LEU A 194 25.92 -30.49 -15.93
N VAL A 195 25.59 -30.54 -14.64
CA VAL A 195 26.55 -30.81 -13.57
C VAL A 195 27.09 -32.25 -13.64
N ASN A 196 26.23 -33.25 -13.85
CA ASN A 196 26.69 -34.64 -13.95
C ASN A 196 27.62 -34.85 -15.16
N SER A 197 27.21 -34.35 -16.34
CA SER A 197 27.95 -34.45 -17.59
C SER A 197 29.28 -33.69 -17.54
N HIS A 198 29.30 -32.47 -16.99
CA HIS A 198 30.54 -31.70 -16.78
C HIS A 198 31.53 -32.43 -15.84
N ARG A 199 31.06 -33.00 -14.73
CA ARG A 199 31.91 -33.76 -13.79
C ARG A 199 32.46 -35.05 -14.40
N LYS A 200 31.63 -35.79 -15.15
CA LYS A 200 32.05 -36.98 -15.92
C LYS A 200 32.91 -36.62 -17.13
N GLY A 201 32.96 -35.35 -17.51
CA GLY A 201 33.79 -34.81 -18.58
C GLY A 201 33.28 -35.08 -20.00
N ILE A 202 32.00 -35.41 -20.12
CA ILE A 202 31.26 -35.74 -21.34
C ILE A 202 30.42 -34.55 -21.81
N ASP A 203 30.08 -34.53 -23.10
CA ASP A 203 29.26 -33.46 -23.67
C ASP A 203 27.79 -33.55 -23.23
N PHE A 204 27.20 -32.39 -22.98
CA PHE A 204 25.80 -32.26 -22.57
C PHE A 204 24.88 -32.43 -23.78
N GLN A 205 24.01 -33.44 -23.73
CA GLN A 205 22.98 -33.68 -24.74
C GLN A 205 21.70 -32.90 -24.41
N LEU A 206 21.03 -32.35 -25.43
CA LEU A 206 19.77 -31.61 -25.26
C LEU A 206 18.58 -32.56 -24.99
N PRO A 207 17.54 -32.10 -24.28
CA PRO A 207 16.30 -32.84 -24.11
C PRO A 207 15.47 -32.89 -25.41
N SER A 208 14.57 -33.87 -25.50
CA SER A 208 13.68 -34.10 -26.65
C SER A 208 12.21 -34.18 -26.23
N SER A 209 11.29 -33.79 -27.13
CA SER A 209 9.83 -33.93 -26.95
C SER A 209 9.35 -35.38 -26.90
N GLU A 210 10.12 -36.30 -27.47
CA GLU A 210 9.77 -37.72 -27.55
C GLU A 210 10.08 -38.50 -26.26
N ASN A 211 10.68 -37.84 -25.27
CA ASN A 211 11.16 -38.43 -24.03
C ASN A 211 10.29 -37.99 -22.83
N SER A 212 10.06 -38.90 -21.89
CA SER A 212 9.58 -38.52 -20.55
C SER A 212 10.60 -37.66 -19.81
N TYR A 213 10.17 -36.91 -18.79
CA TYR A 213 11.05 -36.09 -17.96
C TYR A 213 12.22 -36.89 -17.39
N CYS A 214 11.99 -38.12 -16.92
CA CYS A 214 13.05 -39.00 -16.43
C CYS A 214 14.00 -39.48 -17.54
N ALA A 215 13.50 -39.74 -18.75
CA ALA A 215 14.36 -40.09 -19.88
C ALA A 215 15.25 -38.90 -20.28
N ASN A 216 14.68 -37.69 -20.36
CA ASN A 216 15.44 -36.45 -20.59
C ASN A 216 16.49 -36.18 -19.49
N LEU A 217 16.18 -36.44 -18.21
CA LEU A 217 17.20 -36.38 -17.14
C LEU A 217 18.36 -37.35 -17.39
N PHE A 218 18.09 -38.59 -17.81
CA PHE A 218 19.13 -39.57 -18.11
C PHE A 218 19.99 -39.13 -19.31
N THR A 219 19.37 -38.67 -20.40
CA THR A 219 20.06 -38.12 -21.59
C THR A 219 20.94 -36.93 -21.24
N MET A 220 20.39 -35.90 -20.57
CA MET A 220 21.13 -34.70 -20.16
C MET A 220 22.28 -34.99 -19.19
N ALA A 221 22.14 -36.03 -18.35
CA ALA A 221 23.16 -36.49 -17.41
C ALA A 221 24.14 -37.52 -17.99
N GLY A 222 24.00 -37.92 -19.26
CA GLY A 222 24.84 -38.94 -19.89
C GLY A 222 24.74 -40.33 -19.24
N LEU A 223 23.55 -40.70 -18.77
CA LEU A 223 23.20 -42.06 -18.33
C LEU A 223 22.48 -42.82 -19.45
N VAL A 224 23.11 -42.81 -20.62
CA VAL A 224 22.64 -43.51 -21.83
C VAL A 224 23.63 -44.59 -22.21
N ASP A 225 23.13 -45.64 -22.87
CA ASP A 225 23.97 -46.59 -23.58
C ASP A 225 24.74 -45.89 -24.72
N ARG A 226 25.94 -46.38 -25.02
CA ARG A 226 26.86 -45.76 -25.99
C ARG A 226 26.40 -45.92 -27.43
N ASP A 227 25.88 -47.09 -27.77
CA ASP A 227 25.62 -47.44 -29.17
C ASP A 227 24.21 -46.98 -29.60
N SER A 228 23.23 -47.09 -28.71
CA SER A 228 21.85 -46.63 -28.94
C SER A 228 21.58 -45.18 -28.54
N SER A 229 22.47 -44.54 -27.75
CA SER A 229 22.26 -43.21 -27.16
C SER A 229 20.94 -43.06 -26.38
N ARG A 230 20.40 -44.17 -25.84
CA ARG A 230 19.14 -44.20 -25.09
C ARG A 230 19.35 -44.60 -23.63
N PRO A 231 18.50 -44.14 -22.69
CA PRO A 231 18.49 -44.66 -21.33
C PRO A 231 18.23 -46.17 -21.28
N ASP A 232 18.94 -46.88 -20.41
CA ASP A 232 18.62 -48.27 -20.05
C ASP A 232 17.19 -48.34 -19.47
N PRO A 233 16.28 -49.16 -20.05
CA PRO A 233 14.87 -49.17 -19.67
C PRO A 233 14.63 -49.73 -18.26
N ILE A 234 15.48 -50.65 -17.78
CA ILE A 234 15.40 -51.23 -16.44
C ILE A 234 15.82 -50.18 -15.42
N LYS A 235 16.96 -49.51 -15.67
CA LYS A 235 17.47 -48.43 -14.80
C LYS A 235 16.53 -47.23 -14.75
N LEU A 236 15.94 -46.86 -15.90
CA LEU A 236 14.93 -45.81 -15.99
C LEU A 236 13.66 -46.17 -15.20
N SER A 237 13.19 -47.42 -15.32
CA SER A 237 12.06 -47.94 -14.53
C SER A 237 12.34 -47.98 -13.02
N CYS A 238 13.57 -48.33 -12.62
CA CYS A 238 14.01 -48.28 -11.23
C CYS A 238 14.02 -46.83 -10.69
N PHE A 239 14.52 -45.88 -11.47
CA PHE A 239 14.51 -44.46 -11.10
C PHE A 239 13.08 -43.90 -10.99
N ARG A 240 12.19 -44.25 -11.94
CA ARG A 240 10.76 -43.89 -11.92
C ARG A 240 10.08 -44.39 -10.65
N ARG A 241 10.19 -45.69 -10.35
CA ARG A 241 9.59 -46.30 -9.14
C ARG A 241 10.17 -45.73 -7.85
N PHE A 242 11.47 -45.42 -7.80
CA PHE A 242 12.07 -44.74 -6.65
C PHE A 242 11.53 -43.31 -6.47
N ALA A 243 11.22 -42.59 -7.56
CA ALA A 243 10.58 -41.27 -7.47
C ALA A 243 9.22 -41.34 -6.75
N MET A 244 8.44 -42.43 -6.90
CA MET A 244 7.18 -42.63 -6.17
C MET A 244 7.37 -42.71 -4.65
N LEU A 245 8.55 -43.12 -4.18
CA LEU A 245 8.93 -43.21 -2.76
C LEU A 245 9.53 -41.92 -2.21
N ASN A 246 9.85 -40.97 -3.09
CA ASN A 246 10.68 -39.81 -2.79
C ASN A 246 10.09 -38.47 -3.27
N ALA A 247 8.95 -38.48 -3.97
CA ALA A 247 8.29 -37.29 -4.53
C ALA A 247 8.01 -36.23 -3.45
N ASP A 248 7.43 -36.64 -2.30
CA ASP A 248 7.30 -35.82 -1.10
C ASP A 248 7.53 -36.63 0.18
N HIS A 249 7.73 -35.95 1.31
CA HIS A 249 7.75 -36.56 2.64
C HIS A 249 7.25 -35.59 3.73
N GLY A 250 6.26 -34.75 3.41
CA GLY A 250 5.71 -33.72 4.30
C GLY A 250 6.76 -32.68 4.69
N MET A 251 6.73 -32.22 5.94
CA MET A 251 7.65 -31.21 6.50
C MET A 251 9.08 -31.75 6.76
N ALA A 252 9.64 -32.50 5.82
CA ALA A 252 11.06 -32.85 5.78
C ALA A 252 11.92 -31.58 5.57
N LEU A 253 13.20 -31.63 5.97
CA LEU A 253 14.06 -30.45 6.07
C LEU A 253 14.18 -29.64 4.77
N THR A 254 14.19 -30.30 3.61
CA THR A 254 14.16 -29.65 2.28
C THR A 254 12.92 -28.79 2.08
N VAL A 255 11.73 -29.38 2.30
CA VAL A 255 10.44 -28.69 2.18
C VAL A 255 10.33 -27.57 3.21
N PHE A 256 10.72 -27.83 4.47
CA PHE A 256 10.69 -26.81 5.51
C PHE A 256 11.64 -25.63 5.22
N SER A 257 12.84 -25.89 4.69
CA SER A 257 13.78 -24.82 4.29
C SER A 257 13.25 -24.00 3.11
N THR A 258 12.60 -24.65 2.13
CA THR A 258 11.83 -23.96 1.08
C THR A 258 10.74 -23.08 1.68
N LEU A 259 9.94 -23.57 2.64
CA LEU A 259 8.85 -22.79 3.23
C LEU A 259 9.34 -21.65 4.13
N VAL A 260 10.45 -21.81 4.85
CA VAL A 260 11.13 -20.72 5.58
C VAL A 260 11.47 -19.59 4.59
N THR A 261 12.09 -19.90 3.45
CA THR A 261 12.42 -18.91 2.40
C THR A 261 11.17 -18.36 1.70
N ALA A 262 10.18 -19.19 1.39
CA ALA A 262 8.92 -18.77 0.79
C ALA A 262 8.10 -17.84 1.70
N SER A 263 8.33 -17.90 3.02
CA SER A 263 7.61 -17.09 4.00
C SER A 263 7.94 -15.59 3.93
N SER A 264 9.02 -15.20 3.23
CA SER A 264 9.32 -13.82 2.80
C SER A 264 8.82 -13.48 1.38
N LEU A 265 7.88 -14.26 0.84
CA LEU A 265 7.31 -14.14 -0.52
C LEU A 265 8.35 -14.31 -1.65
N THR A 266 9.41 -15.06 -1.37
CA THR A 266 10.55 -15.28 -2.26
C THR A 266 10.25 -16.25 -3.41
N ASP A 267 10.93 -16.07 -4.54
CA ASP A 267 10.78 -16.87 -5.77
C ASP A 267 11.16 -18.36 -5.57
N PRO A 268 10.66 -19.28 -6.43
CA PRO A 268 10.86 -20.71 -6.25
C PRO A 268 12.30 -21.18 -6.54
N ILE A 269 13.11 -20.45 -7.31
CA ILE A 269 14.52 -20.82 -7.57
C ILE A 269 15.37 -20.52 -6.32
N SER A 270 15.20 -19.36 -5.70
CA SER A 270 15.80 -19.02 -4.40
C SER A 270 15.32 -19.97 -3.28
N CYS A 271 14.04 -20.35 -3.29
CA CYS A 271 13.51 -21.34 -2.35
C CYS A 271 14.09 -22.74 -2.61
N LEU A 272 14.44 -23.08 -3.85
CA LEU A 272 15.13 -24.32 -4.22
C LEU A 272 16.62 -24.28 -3.86
N ILE A 273 17.32 -23.14 -4.01
CA ILE A 273 18.69 -22.92 -3.53
C ILE A 273 18.79 -23.23 -2.02
N SER A 274 17.81 -22.74 -1.23
CA SER A 274 17.64 -23.08 0.19
C SER A 274 17.48 -24.59 0.42
N ALA A 275 16.61 -25.26 -0.34
CA ALA A 275 16.41 -26.70 -0.23
C ALA A 275 17.64 -27.53 -0.68
N VAL A 276 18.37 -27.12 -1.72
CA VAL A 276 19.61 -27.79 -2.17
C VAL A 276 20.66 -27.75 -1.07
N ALA A 277 20.88 -26.58 -0.45
CA ALA A 277 21.80 -26.45 0.68
C ALA A 277 21.38 -27.33 1.87
N ALA A 278 20.08 -27.38 2.17
CA ALA A 278 19.53 -28.23 3.23
C ALA A 278 19.58 -29.74 2.92
N ALA A 279 19.48 -30.14 1.64
CA ALA A 279 19.52 -31.54 1.20
C ALA A 279 20.91 -32.17 1.43
N TYR A 280 21.98 -31.45 1.09
CA TYR A 280 23.36 -31.93 1.23
C TYR A 280 23.84 -32.06 2.68
N GLY A 281 23.04 -31.65 3.66
CA GLY A 281 23.34 -31.87 5.08
C GLY A 281 23.45 -33.37 5.43
N PRO A 282 24.47 -33.82 6.19
CA PRO A 282 24.64 -35.22 6.60
C PRO A 282 23.48 -35.83 7.41
N LEU A 283 22.58 -35.00 7.96
CA LEU A 283 21.39 -35.42 8.70
C LEU A 283 20.10 -35.39 7.83
N HIS A 284 20.26 -35.25 6.51
CA HIS A 284 19.21 -35.36 5.49
C HIS A 284 19.78 -36.18 4.31
N PHE A 285 19.58 -35.82 3.04
CA PHE A 285 20.07 -36.63 1.89
C PHE A 285 21.60 -36.85 1.89
N GLY A 286 22.39 -35.97 2.48
CA GLY A 286 23.83 -36.16 2.73
C GLY A 286 24.18 -37.37 3.62
N ALA A 287 23.19 -37.98 4.28
CA ALA A 287 23.34 -39.27 4.97
C ALA A 287 23.76 -40.39 4.02
N THR A 288 23.35 -40.36 2.75
CA THR A 288 23.74 -41.36 1.74
C THR A 288 25.25 -41.37 1.48
N VAL A 289 25.83 -40.19 1.26
CA VAL A 289 27.29 -39.99 1.10
C VAL A 289 28.04 -40.41 2.38
N SER A 290 27.46 -40.12 3.54
CA SER A 290 28.03 -40.44 4.86
C SER A 290 28.03 -41.95 5.12
N ALA A 291 26.95 -42.65 4.76
CA ALA A 291 26.83 -44.10 4.84
C ALA A 291 27.81 -44.79 3.87
N GLN A 292 27.86 -44.37 2.60
CA GLN A 292 28.81 -44.89 1.61
C GLN A 292 30.27 -44.74 2.06
N ARG A 293 30.63 -43.63 2.71
CA ARG A 293 31.94 -43.47 3.35
C ARG A 293 32.17 -44.50 4.45
N ILE A 294 31.22 -44.67 5.38
CA ILE A 294 31.34 -45.62 6.48
C ILE A 294 31.44 -47.07 5.99
N LEU A 295 30.66 -47.47 4.98
CA LEU A 295 30.71 -48.81 4.40
C LEU A 295 32.09 -49.14 3.79
N ARG A 296 32.73 -48.14 3.15
CA ARG A 296 34.11 -48.25 2.67
C ARG A 296 35.14 -48.29 3.81
N ASP A 297 34.95 -47.47 4.84
CA ASP A 297 35.87 -47.38 5.97
C ASP A 297 35.78 -48.65 6.89
N ILE A 298 34.62 -49.33 6.93
CA ILE A 298 34.43 -50.71 7.45
C ILE A 298 35.13 -51.73 6.54
N GLY A 299 34.86 -51.67 5.24
CA GLY A 299 35.55 -52.40 4.17
C GLY A 299 35.20 -53.89 4.04
N ARG A 300 34.89 -54.60 5.13
CA ARG A 300 34.54 -56.04 5.11
C ARG A 300 33.53 -56.45 6.18
N THR A 301 32.77 -57.51 5.91
CA THR A 301 31.66 -58.02 6.73
C THR A 301 32.05 -58.40 8.15
N GLU A 302 33.31 -58.81 8.39
CA GLU A 302 33.79 -59.29 9.69
C GLU A 302 33.99 -58.14 10.70
N LYS A 303 34.10 -56.89 10.22
CA LYS A 303 34.20 -55.70 11.09
C LYS A 303 32.85 -55.13 11.52
N VAL A 304 31.73 -55.65 11.01
CA VAL A 304 30.39 -55.12 11.36
C VAL A 304 30.11 -55.15 12.87
N PRO A 305 30.45 -56.21 13.65
CA PRO A 305 30.24 -56.22 15.09
C PRO A 305 31.03 -55.14 15.84
N GLU A 306 32.29 -54.89 15.44
CA GLU A 306 33.15 -53.83 16.00
C GLU A 306 32.52 -52.44 15.78
N PHE A 307 32.08 -52.16 14.55
CA PHE A 307 31.37 -50.93 14.20
C PHE A 307 30.04 -50.76 14.95
N ILE A 308 29.30 -51.84 15.19
CA ILE A 308 28.05 -51.80 15.97
C ILE A 308 28.33 -51.40 17.44
N GLU A 309 29.43 -51.87 18.05
CA GLU A 309 29.82 -51.39 19.39
C GLU A 309 30.29 -49.92 19.39
N GLU A 310 30.89 -49.42 18.31
CA GLU A 310 31.19 -47.99 18.15
C GLU A 310 29.91 -47.13 18.05
N VAL A 311 28.85 -47.65 17.44
CA VAL A 311 27.52 -47.03 17.40
C VAL A 311 26.83 -47.09 18.78
N LYS A 312 26.99 -48.20 19.52
CA LYS A 312 26.41 -48.39 20.86
C LYS A 312 27.08 -47.50 21.90
N THR A 313 28.40 -47.32 21.82
CA THR A 313 29.19 -46.39 22.64
C THR A 313 29.09 -44.92 22.17
N GLY A 314 28.50 -44.65 21.01
CA GLY A 314 28.26 -43.30 20.50
C GLY A 314 29.50 -42.62 19.88
N ARG A 315 30.57 -43.37 19.60
CA ARG A 315 31.76 -42.89 18.87
C ARG A 315 31.42 -42.53 17.42
N THR A 316 30.52 -43.29 16.81
CA THR A 316 30.04 -43.10 15.44
C THR A 316 28.51 -43.20 15.37
N LYS A 317 27.94 -42.94 14.19
CA LYS A 317 26.50 -43.04 13.93
C LYS A 317 26.21 -44.03 12.81
N LEU A 318 25.21 -44.87 13.02
CA LEU A 318 24.63 -45.68 11.95
C LEU A 318 23.67 -44.81 11.12
N PHE A 319 24.17 -44.28 10.01
CA PHE A 319 23.35 -43.56 9.03
C PHE A 319 22.40 -44.53 8.34
N GLY A 320 21.17 -44.08 8.05
CA GLY A 320 20.09 -44.94 7.54
C GLY A 320 19.30 -45.70 8.62
N TYR A 321 19.64 -45.60 9.91
CA TYR A 321 18.86 -46.18 11.00
C TYR A 321 18.12 -45.14 11.85
N GLY A 322 16.91 -45.52 12.27
CA GLY A 322 15.96 -44.66 12.95
C GLY A 322 15.36 -43.62 12.01
N HIS A 323 14.21 -43.08 12.41
CA HIS A 323 13.55 -42.01 11.66
C HIS A 323 12.85 -41.02 12.61
N ARG A 324 12.62 -39.80 12.13
CA ARG A 324 11.97 -38.77 12.94
C ARG A 324 10.50 -39.10 13.16
N SER A 325 9.78 -39.30 12.06
CA SER A 325 8.33 -39.53 12.01
C SER A 325 7.92 -41.00 12.14
N TYR A 326 8.87 -41.94 12.02
CA TYR A 326 8.60 -43.39 12.10
C TYR A 326 9.31 -44.00 13.31
N LYS A 327 8.56 -44.74 14.14
CA LYS A 327 9.07 -45.50 15.29
C LYS A 327 9.07 -47.02 15.05
N GLY A 328 8.51 -47.45 13.93
CA GLY A 328 8.67 -48.78 13.34
C GLY A 328 9.47 -48.71 12.03
N LEU A 329 9.42 -49.79 11.24
CA LEU A 329 10.04 -49.86 9.91
C LEU A 329 9.46 -48.78 8.96
N ASP A 330 10.32 -48.12 8.20
CA ASP A 330 9.91 -47.17 7.17
C ASP A 330 9.17 -47.89 6.03
N PRO A 331 7.92 -47.49 5.68
CA PRO A 331 7.12 -48.19 4.68
C PRO A 331 7.76 -48.25 3.28
N ARG A 332 8.78 -47.41 3.02
CA ARG A 332 9.51 -47.37 1.76
C ARG A 332 10.61 -48.41 1.64
N VAL A 333 11.09 -49.01 2.74
CA VAL A 333 12.24 -49.94 2.72
C VAL A 333 11.97 -51.18 1.88
N ARG A 334 10.81 -51.84 2.07
CA ARG A 334 10.43 -53.02 1.29
C ARG A 334 10.27 -52.70 -0.22
N PRO A 335 9.60 -51.61 -0.64
CA PRO A 335 9.63 -51.13 -2.01
C PRO A 335 11.04 -50.90 -2.58
N ILE A 336 11.99 -50.35 -1.82
CA ILE A 336 13.38 -50.16 -2.28
C ILE A 336 14.08 -51.51 -2.46
N GLN A 337 13.94 -52.43 -1.49
CA GLN A 337 14.43 -53.81 -1.60
C GLN A 337 13.79 -54.55 -2.79
N SER A 338 12.57 -54.17 -3.20
CA SER A 338 11.95 -54.68 -4.44
C SER A 338 12.62 -54.13 -5.68
N ILE A 339 12.89 -52.81 -5.76
CA ILE A 339 13.59 -52.17 -6.89
C ILE A 339 15.01 -52.73 -7.05
N LEU A 340 15.71 -53.01 -5.94
CA LEU A 340 17.06 -53.57 -5.96
C LEU A 340 17.15 -54.95 -6.63
N LYS A 341 16.08 -55.75 -6.63
CA LYS A 341 16.07 -57.09 -7.28
C LYS A 341 16.09 -57.01 -8.81
N ASP A 342 15.71 -55.87 -9.38
CA ASP A 342 15.68 -55.65 -10.83
C ASP A 342 17.04 -55.13 -11.35
N LEU A 343 18.06 -55.02 -10.50
CA LEU A 343 19.38 -54.44 -10.81
C LEU A 343 20.49 -55.46 -10.51
N ASP A 344 21.52 -55.52 -11.37
CA ASP A 344 22.70 -56.33 -11.04
C ASP A 344 23.49 -55.69 -9.90
N LEU A 345 23.52 -56.42 -8.78
CA LEU A 345 24.20 -56.07 -7.53
C LEU A 345 25.19 -57.17 -7.10
N SER A 346 25.41 -58.19 -7.93
CA SER A 346 26.16 -59.42 -7.62
C SER A 346 27.57 -59.16 -7.06
N SER A 347 28.23 -58.12 -7.60
CA SER A 347 29.58 -57.66 -7.28
C SER A 347 29.64 -56.58 -6.17
N ASN A 348 28.50 -56.06 -5.68
CA ASN A 348 28.50 -54.92 -4.76
C ASN A 348 28.82 -55.32 -3.31
N GLN A 349 30.10 -55.26 -2.96
CA GLN A 349 30.61 -55.58 -1.61
C GLN A 349 30.00 -54.70 -0.50
N TYR A 350 29.63 -53.45 -0.78
CA TYR A 350 29.03 -52.56 0.22
C TYR A 350 27.59 -52.93 0.56
N LEU A 351 26.86 -53.55 -0.39
CA LEU A 351 25.51 -54.07 -0.11
C LEU A 351 25.59 -55.24 0.89
N LYS A 352 26.52 -56.17 0.71
CA LYS A 352 26.76 -57.31 1.62
C LYS A 352 27.13 -56.86 3.04
N ILE A 353 27.87 -55.76 3.16
CA ILE A 353 28.16 -55.12 4.45
C ILE A 353 26.89 -54.48 5.05
N THR A 354 26.03 -53.87 4.23
CA THR A 354 24.76 -53.26 4.64
C THR A 354 23.74 -54.31 5.12
N GLU A 355 23.59 -55.41 4.40
CA GLU A 355 22.76 -56.55 4.79
C GLU A 355 23.25 -57.14 6.11
N ARG A 356 24.57 -57.32 6.27
CA ARG A 356 25.16 -57.80 7.53
C ARG A 356 24.99 -56.80 8.69
N ILE A 357 24.96 -55.50 8.42
CA ILE A 357 24.61 -54.49 9.42
C ILE A 357 23.14 -54.62 9.84
N GLU A 358 22.20 -54.89 8.92
CA GLU A 358 20.80 -55.11 9.28
C GLU A 358 20.62 -56.37 10.13
N GLU A 359 21.25 -57.49 9.76
CA GLU A 359 21.24 -58.73 10.54
C GLU A 359 21.68 -58.50 12.00
N VAL A 360 22.82 -57.83 12.20
CA VAL A 360 23.38 -57.60 13.54
C VAL A 360 22.59 -56.55 14.32
N ALA A 361 22.18 -55.45 13.68
CA ALA A 361 21.46 -54.38 14.36
C ALA A 361 20.00 -54.77 14.71
N SER A 362 19.32 -55.55 13.87
CA SER A 362 17.95 -56.01 14.14
C SER A 362 17.86 -57.03 15.28
N ALA A 363 18.92 -57.82 15.50
CA ALA A 363 19.03 -58.78 16.59
C ALA A 363 19.44 -58.16 17.94
N ASP A 364 19.98 -56.93 17.96
CA ASP A 364 20.54 -56.30 19.17
C ASP A 364 19.50 -55.50 19.96
N VAL A 365 19.51 -55.71 21.29
CA VAL A 365 18.59 -55.10 22.27
C VAL A 365 18.70 -53.56 22.29
N TYR A 366 19.85 -52.98 21.93
CA TYR A 366 20.07 -51.53 21.86
C TYR A 366 19.18 -50.85 20.82
N PHE A 367 19.06 -51.43 19.62
CA PHE A 367 18.31 -50.83 18.52
C PHE A 367 16.81 -51.03 18.70
N SER A 368 16.40 -52.27 19.02
CA SER A 368 15.01 -52.62 19.30
C SER A 368 14.42 -51.81 20.48
N ARG A 369 15.12 -51.72 21.62
CA ARG A 369 14.70 -50.90 22.78
C ARG A 369 14.61 -49.40 22.47
N ARG A 370 15.26 -48.92 21.41
CA ARG A 370 15.25 -47.50 20.98
C ARG A 370 14.36 -47.23 19.77
N GLY A 371 13.69 -48.24 19.21
CA GLY A 371 12.89 -48.10 17.97
C GLY A 371 13.73 -47.73 16.74
N LEU A 372 14.98 -48.20 16.67
CA LEU A 372 15.91 -47.90 15.58
C LEU A 372 15.83 -49.00 14.50
N TYR A 373 15.04 -48.74 13.47
CA TYR A 373 14.85 -49.60 12.30
C TYR A 373 15.53 -48.99 11.05
N PRO A 374 15.80 -49.79 9.99
CA PRO A 374 16.18 -49.25 8.69
C PRO A 374 15.17 -48.21 8.20
N ASN A 375 15.69 -47.15 7.56
CA ASN A 375 14.92 -46.16 6.83
C ASN A 375 15.28 -46.20 5.33
N ALA A 376 14.55 -45.45 4.50
CA ALA A 376 14.74 -45.46 3.05
C ALA A 376 16.19 -45.16 2.58
N ASP A 377 16.97 -44.36 3.30
CA ASP A 377 18.30 -43.93 2.87
C ASP A 377 19.34 -45.07 3.00
N PHE A 378 19.09 -46.03 3.89
CA PHE A 378 19.95 -47.20 4.16
C PHE A 378 20.13 -48.08 2.91
N TYR A 379 19.03 -48.41 2.24
CA TYR A 379 19.04 -49.16 0.98
C TYR A 379 18.96 -48.26 -0.27
N GLY A 380 18.38 -47.06 -0.16
CA GLY A 380 18.09 -46.23 -1.32
C GLY A 380 19.32 -45.76 -2.09
N ASN A 381 20.44 -45.53 -1.40
CA ASN A 381 21.70 -45.15 -2.04
C ASN A 381 22.20 -46.21 -3.06
N PHE A 382 21.93 -47.50 -2.82
CA PHE A 382 22.34 -48.58 -3.72
C PHE A 382 21.66 -48.51 -5.08
N VAL A 383 20.36 -48.14 -5.11
CA VAL A 383 19.59 -47.95 -6.35
C VAL A 383 20.27 -46.93 -7.26
N PHE A 384 20.67 -45.77 -6.72
CA PHE A 384 21.37 -44.75 -7.51
C PHE A 384 22.76 -45.19 -7.96
N THR A 385 23.53 -45.91 -7.12
CA THR A 385 24.86 -46.42 -7.54
C THR A 385 24.77 -47.46 -8.66
N ALA A 386 23.79 -48.38 -8.62
CA ALA A 386 23.61 -49.40 -9.65
C ALA A 386 23.04 -48.83 -10.97
N ILE A 387 22.25 -47.76 -10.89
CA ILE A 387 21.88 -46.96 -12.07
C ILE A 387 23.14 -46.35 -12.72
N GLY A 388 24.07 -45.81 -11.92
CA GLY A 388 25.34 -45.26 -12.40
C GLY A 388 25.63 -43.82 -11.95
N PHE A 389 25.01 -43.37 -10.85
CA PHE A 389 25.35 -42.11 -10.20
C PHE A 389 26.53 -42.30 -9.24
N ASP A 390 27.49 -41.38 -9.31
CA ASP A 390 28.59 -41.31 -8.34
C ASP A 390 28.05 -40.98 -6.94
N PRO A 391 28.59 -41.57 -5.84
CA PRO A 391 28.01 -41.41 -4.50
C PRO A 391 27.80 -39.97 -4.02
N ASP A 392 28.60 -39.02 -4.50
CA ASP A 392 28.54 -37.62 -4.08
C ASP A 392 27.49 -36.76 -4.82
N ILE A 393 26.92 -37.25 -5.93
CA ILE A 393 25.80 -36.59 -6.64
C ILE A 393 24.42 -37.19 -6.29
N ILE A 394 24.38 -38.33 -5.57
CA ILE A 394 23.15 -38.95 -5.08
C ILE A 394 22.21 -37.94 -4.36
N PRO A 395 22.67 -37.03 -3.48
CA PRO A 395 21.77 -36.07 -2.84
C PRO A 395 21.06 -35.11 -3.82
N ALA A 396 21.65 -34.82 -4.99
CA ALA A 396 20.97 -34.08 -6.06
C ALA A 396 20.07 -34.98 -6.91
N ALA A 397 20.46 -36.22 -7.18
CA ALA A 397 19.63 -37.19 -7.89
C ALA A 397 18.34 -37.54 -7.12
N MET A 398 18.41 -37.57 -5.78
CA MET A 398 17.24 -37.64 -4.90
C MET A 398 16.41 -36.34 -4.92
N LEU A 399 17.04 -35.19 -5.17
CA LEU A 399 16.35 -33.90 -5.22
C LEU A 399 15.60 -33.67 -6.55
N THR A 400 16.05 -34.23 -7.69
CA THR A 400 15.28 -34.15 -8.96
C THR A 400 13.91 -34.84 -8.86
N GLN A 401 13.73 -35.72 -7.89
CA GLN A 401 12.47 -36.39 -7.55
C GLN A 401 11.72 -35.62 -6.45
N ARG A 402 12.40 -35.24 -5.35
CA ARG A 402 11.81 -34.48 -4.23
C ARG A 402 11.35 -33.07 -4.62
N ILE A 403 11.82 -32.52 -5.74
CA ILE A 403 11.36 -31.24 -6.28
C ILE A 403 9.84 -31.21 -6.50
N ILE A 404 9.21 -32.35 -6.77
CA ILE A 404 7.75 -32.49 -6.87
C ILE A 404 7.08 -31.95 -5.59
N GLY A 405 7.40 -32.54 -4.44
CA GLY A 405 6.86 -32.14 -3.14
C GLY A 405 7.26 -30.71 -2.78
N ILE A 406 8.52 -30.33 -3.00
CA ILE A 406 9.01 -28.97 -2.72
C ILE A 406 8.17 -27.91 -3.46
N MET A 407 7.87 -28.14 -4.75
CA MET A 407 7.05 -27.23 -5.55
C MET A 407 5.56 -27.30 -5.20
N ALA A 408 5.03 -28.47 -4.86
CA ALA A 408 3.66 -28.62 -4.37
C ALA A 408 3.44 -27.82 -3.07
N HIS A 409 4.34 -27.96 -2.10
CA HIS A 409 4.29 -27.23 -0.82
C HIS A 409 4.50 -25.72 -1.03
N TRP A 410 5.43 -25.29 -1.89
CA TRP A 410 5.62 -23.88 -2.25
C TRP A 410 4.35 -23.27 -2.88
N ARG A 411 3.71 -23.99 -3.80
CA ARG A 411 2.43 -23.59 -4.42
C ARG A 411 1.30 -23.49 -3.40
N GLU A 412 1.12 -24.52 -2.58
CA GLU A 412 0.09 -24.55 -1.52
C GLU A 412 0.27 -23.35 -0.56
N TYR A 413 1.52 -23.03 -0.19
CA TYR A 413 1.85 -21.87 0.65
C TYR A 413 1.58 -20.50 -0.01
N MET A 414 1.95 -20.33 -1.29
CA MET A 414 1.73 -19.07 -2.02
C MET A 414 0.25 -18.77 -2.30
N LEU A 415 -0.58 -19.80 -2.44
CA LEU A 415 -2.02 -19.68 -2.66
C LEU A 415 -2.81 -19.54 -1.35
N THR A 416 -2.40 -20.20 -0.27
CA THR A 416 -3.06 -20.12 1.06
C THR A 416 -2.69 -18.87 1.88
N ARG A 417 -1.80 -18.01 1.36
CA ARG A 417 -1.39 -16.73 1.97
C ARG A 417 -0.69 -16.91 3.34
N GLY A 418 0.28 -17.82 3.39
CA GLY A 418 1.06 -18.12 4.59
C GLY A 418 1.79 -16.93 5.23
N LYS A 419 2.11 -17.04 6.53
CA LYS A 419 2.72 -15.97 7.35
C LYS A 419 4.23 -16.19 7.55
N LEU A 420 5.02 -15.10 7.50
CA LEU A 420 6.47 -15.09 7.76
C LEU A 420 6.88 -15.96 8.96
N PHE A 421 7.77 -16.93 8.73
CA PHE A 421 8.29 -17.83 9.77
C PHE A 421 9.33 -17.11 10.64
N ARG A 422 8.89 -16.58 11.79
CA ARG A 422 9.71 -15.78 12.70
C ARG A 422 9.66 -16.31 14.15
N PRO A 423 10.37 -17.41 14.48
CA PRO A 423 10.36 -18.01 15.81
C PRO A 423 11.06 -17.15 16.88
N SER A 424 10.74 -17.38 18.16
CA SER A 424 11.44 -16.79 19.31
C SER A 424 12.35 -17.80 19.99
N HIS A 425 13.50 -17.37 20.52
CA HIS A 425 14.41 -18.22 21.30
C HIS A 425 14.21 -18.03 22.82
N ILE A 426 14.71 -18.98 23.63
CA ILE A 426 14.98 -18.76 25.06
C ILE A 426 16.41 -18.24 25.17
N TYR A 427 16.60 -17.13 25.88
CA TYR A 427 17.93 -16.62 26.20
C TYR A 427 18.45 -17.31 27.46
N THR A 428 19.59 -17.97 27.36
CA THR A 428 20.23 -18.75 28.45
C THR A 428 21.63 -18.24 28.81
N GLY A 429 22.04 -17.09 28.26
CA GLY A 429 23.28 -16.43 28.66
C GLY A 429 23.23 -16.04 30.14
N ARG A 430 24.33 -16.26 30.87
CA ARG A 430 24.43 -15.85 32.28
C ARG A 430 24.69 -14.34 32.33
N PRO A 431 23.79 -13.51 32.88
CA PRO A 431 24.14 -12.14 33.21
C PRO A 431 25.12 -12.15 34.39
N THR A 432 26.30 -11.57 34.19
CA THR A 432 27.18 -11.13 35.28
C THR A 432 26.62 -9.86 35.91
N GLU A 433 27.15 -9.45 37.06
CA GLU A 433 26.82 -8.13 37.65
C GLU A 433 27.25 -6.95 36.73
N SER A 434 28.23 -7.20 35.86
CA SER A 434 28.67 -6.32 34.77
C SER A 434 27.85 -6.44 33.47
N THR A 435 26.85 -7.34 33.40
CA THR A 435 25.91 -7.43 32.27
C THR A 435 24.72 -6.52 32.55
N PRO A 436 24.48 -5.42 31.78
CA PRO A 436 23.55 -4.35 32.19
C PRO A 436 22.05 -4.70 32.32
N LEU A 437 21.67 -5.95 32.08
CA LEU A 437 20.27 -6.37 31.90
C LEU A 437 19.53 -6.74 33.19
N LEU A 438 20.21 -6.88 34.34
CA LEU A 438 19.59 -7.26 35.63
C LEU A 438 20.21 -6.54 36.86
N GLN A 439 20.32 -5.21 36.86
CA GLN A 439 20.40 -4.49 38.14
C GLN A 439 19.01 -4.42 38.80
N PRO A 440 18.84 -4.87 40.05
CA PRO A 440 17.56 -4.85 40.76
C PRO A 440 17.29 -3.50 41.45
N HIS A 441 17.55 -2.38 40.78
CA HIS A 441 17.12 -1.04 41.17
C HIS A 441 16.71 -0.21 39.96
N CYS A 442 16.04 0.92 40.20
CA CYS A 442 15.37 1.67 39.14
C CYS A 442 16.33 2.61 38.40
N GLU A 443 16.88 2.17 37.27
CA GLU A 443 17.08 3.06 36.13
C GLU A 443 17.04 2.34 34.78
N LYS A 444 16.52 3.02 33.75
CA LYS A 444 16.65 2.55 32.36
C LYS A 444 18.06 2.86 31.91
N GLU A 445 18.78 1.88 31.35
CA GLU A 445 20.02 2.18 30.64
C GLU A 445 19.70 3.14 29.48
N ARG A 446 20.21 4.37 29.58
CA ARG A 446 19.67 5.48 28.79
C ARG A 446 20.36 5.50 27.42
N TYR A 447 19.62 5.14 26.37
CA TYR A 447 20.07 5.19 24.96
C TYR A 447 20.65 6.56 24.54
N SER A 448 20.33 7.62 25.30
CA SER A 448 21.15 8.81 25.38
C SER A 448 21.42 9.11 26.85
N LEU A 449 22.67 9.39 27.24
CA LEU A 449 23.04 9.79 28.61
C LEU A 449 22.18 10.95 29.14
N PHE A 450 21.73 11.81 28.22
CA PHE A 450 20.82 12.90 28.45
C PHE A 450 19.45 12.43 28.96
N THR A 451 19.07 12.90 30.15
CA THR A 451 17.69 12.85 30.66
C THR A 451 16.69 13.43 29.64
N THR A 452 15.40 13.14 29.79
CA THR A 452 14.35 13.72 28.92
C THR A 452 14.43 15.25 28.84
N ARG A 453 14.74 15.94 29.96
CA ARG A 453 14.96 17.40 29.97
C ARG A 453 16.21 17.82 29.19
N GLN A 454 17.32 17.09 29.29
CA GLN A 454 18.53 17.36 28.52
C GLN A 454 18.34 17.05 27.02
N LYS A 455 17.63 15.97 26.66
CA LYS A 455 17.18 15.70 25.28
C LYS A 455 16.36 16.88 24.75
N GLN A 456 15.31 17.28 25.48
CA GLN A 456 14.45 18.40 25.12
C GLN A 456 15.24 19.71 24.97
N LEU A 457 16.19 19.99 25.88
CA LEU A 457 17.06 21.17 25.79
C LEU A 457 17.97 21.12 24.57
N ILE A 458 18.63 19.99 24.30
CA ILE A 458 19.50 19.82 23.11
C ILE A 458 18.69 19.95 21.82
N MET A 459 17.50 19.34 21.76
CA MET A 459 16.64 19.45 20.58
C MET A 459 16.04 20.85 20.41
N LEU A 460 15.77 21.57 21.51
CA LEU A 460 15.38 22.98 21.49
C LEU A 460 16.54 23.87 21.04
N THR A 461 17.78 23.65 21.51
CA THR A 461 18.97 24.36 21.02
C THR A 461 19.19 24.09 19.52
N ALA A 462 19.01 22.85 19.07
CA ALA A 462 19.09 22.50 17.65
C ALA A 462 17.98 23.17 16.81
N ALA A 463 16.75 23.21 17.33
CA ALA A 463 15.62 23.89 16.68
C ALA A 463 15.79 25.42 16.63
N ILE A 464 16.33 26.03 17.69
CA ILE A 464 16.68 27.46 17.71
C ILE A 464 17.80 27.71 16.70
N ALA A 465 18.84 26.87 16.68
CA ALA A 465 19.95 27.01 15.74
C ALA A 465 19.51 26.85 14.28
N SER A 466 18.57 25.95 13.99
CA SER A 466 17.98 25.82 12.65
C SER A 466 17.13 27.02 12.24
N THR A 467 16.54 27.79 13.17
CA THR A 467 15.76 29.00 12.79
C THR A 467 16.61 30.04 12.06
N PHE A 468 17.89 30.22 12.39
CA PHE A 468 18.71 31.33 11.87
C PHE A 468 18.84 31.36 10.35
N SER A 469 18.77 30.22 9.67
CA SER A 469 18.82 30.10 8.20
C SER A 469 17.55 30.60 7.51
N PRO A 470 16.35 30.03 7.76
CA PRO A 470 15.08 30.58 7.28
C PRO A 470 14.69 31.93 7.91
N ILE A 471 15.18 32.29 9.11
CA ILE A 471 15.07 33.68 9.59
C ILE A 471 15.93 34.55 8.69
N SER A 472 17.23 34.33 8.52
CA SER A 472 18.08 35.24 7.72
C SER A 472 17.68 35.36 6.23
N ALA A 473 17.06 34.33 5.66
CA ALA A 473 16.44 34.36 4.33
C ALA A 473 15.23 35.32 4.24
N ASN A 474 14.45 35.42 5.32
CA ASN A 474 13.09 36.00 5.34
C ASN A 474 12.91 37.17 6.33
N ILE A 475 13.83 37.40 7.27
CA ILE A 475 14.06 38.67 8.03
C ILE A 475 14.38 39.80 7.07
N TYR A 476 14.88 39.38 5.93
CA TYR A 476 14.99 40.17 4.78
C TYR A 476 13.59 40.69 4.32
N TYR A 477 12.39 40.09 4.51
CA TYR A 477 11.19 40.29 3.62
C TYR A 477 10.47 41.68 3.37
N PRO A 478 10.48 42.76 4.21
CA PRO A 478 9.53 43.90 3.98
C PRO A 478 9.73 45.12 3.02
N ALA A 479 10.92 45.61 2.63
CA ALA A 479 11.09 46.30 1.33
C ALA A 479 12.52 46.34 0.73
N LEU A 480 12.77 45.63 -0.38
CA LEU A 480 13.93 45.82 -1.29
C LEU A 480 14.37 47.27 -1.43
N ASN A 481 13.35 48.11 -1.47
CA ASN A 481 13.29 49.46 -1.98
C ASN A 481 14.22 50.41 -1.21
N SER A 482 14.45 50.23 0.10
CA SER A 482 15.37 51.11 0.82
C SER A 482 16.84 50.74 0.60
N ILE A 483 17.25 49.47 0.65
CA ILE A 483 18.62 49.09 0.26
C ILE A 483 18.86 49.32 -1.26
N ALA A 484 17.84 49.19 -2.10
CA ALA A 484 17.91 49.55 -3.51
C ALA A 484 18.16 51.07 -3.71
N ALA A 485 17.49 51.92 -2.91
CA ALA A 485 17.69 53.37 -2.95
C ALA A 485 19.01 53.82 -2.29
N ASP A 486 19.43 53.18 -1.18
CA ASP A 486 20.65 53.50 -0.43
C ASP A 486 21.94 53.12 -1.19
N LEU A 487 21.88 52.04 -2.00
CA LEU A 487 23.00 51.58 -2.83
C LEU A 487 22.90 51.99 -4.32
N ASP A 488 21.92 52.82 -4.69
CA ASP A 488 21.62 53.27 -6.07
C ASP A 488 21.59 52.13 -7.12
N VAL A 489 20.79 51.09 -6.85
CA VAL A 489 20.68 49.90 -7.71
C VAL A 489 19.23 49.44 -7.88
N THR A 490 18.94 48.77 -8.99
CA THR A 490 17.59 48.30 -9.29
C THR A 490 17.10 47.24 -8.29
N SER A 491 15.78 47.20 -8.06
CA SER A 491 15.15 46.12 -7.29
C SER A 491 15.45 44.73 -7.85
N SER A 492 15.76 44.61 -9.15
CA SER A 492 16.20 43.36 -9.79
C SER A 492 17.59 42.92 -9.28
N GLN A 493 18.55 43.85 -9.18
CA GLN A 493 19.87 43.59 -8.61
C GLN A 493 19.77 43.18 -7.14
N ILE A 494 19.00 43.88 -6.29
CA ILE A 494 18.85 43.44 -4.89
C ILE A 494 18.18 42.07 -4.81
N ASN A 495 17.18 41.74 -5.66
CA ASN A 495 16.58 40.39 -5.74
C ASN A 495 17.61 39.27 -6.07
N LEU A 496 18.69 39.57 -6.80
CA LEU A 496 19.75 38.61 -7.05
C LEU A 496 20.43 38.16 -5.74
N THR A 497 20.59 39.04 -4.75
CA THR A 497 21.30 38.72 -3.49
C THR A 497 20.63 37.60 -2.69
N ILE A 498 19.31 37.44 -2.77
CA ILE A 498 18.56 36.38 -2.07
C ILE A 498 18.52 35.10 -2.91
N THR A 499 18.56 35.24 -4.24
CA THR A 499 18.70 34.12 -5.17
C THR A 499 20.07 33.46 -5.00
N THR A 500 21.13 34.25 -4.83
CA THR A 500 22.45 33.77 -4.38
C THR A 500 22.40 33.16 -2.98
N TYR A 501 21.71 33.80 -2.02
CA TYR A 501 21.41 33.21 -0.72
C TYR A 501 20.58 31.91 -0.84
N MET A 502 19.91 31.61 -1.97
CA MET A 502 19.19 30.35 -2.23
C MET A 502 20.12 29.24 -2.72
N ILE A 503 20.97 29.55 -3.69
CA ILE A 503 21.97 28.63 -4.24
C ILE A 503 22.90 28.16 -3.11
N CYS A 504 23.41 29.10 -2.30
CA CYS A 504 24.25 28.76 -1.15
C CYS A 504 23.49 28.01 -0.02
N GLN A 505 22.19 28.28 0.19
CA GLN A 505 21.39 27.55 1.18
C GLN A 505 21.14 26.09 0.77
N GLY A 506 21.06 25.80 -0.54
CA GLY A 506 20.96 24.44 -1.06
C GLY A 506 22.30 23.70 -1.09
N LEU A 507 23.39 24.37 -1.47
CA LEU A 507 24.69 23.74 -1.67
C LEU A 507 25.49 23.53 -0.37
N ALA A 508 25.59 24.54 0.50
CA ALA A 508 26.47 24.48 1.66
C ALA A 508 26.18 23.34 2.66
N PRO A 509 24.92 22.90 2.90
CA PRO A 509 24.63 21.75 3.75
C PRO A 509 25.29 20.44 3.31
N THR A 510 25.64 20.28 2.02
CA THR A 510 26.36 19.11 1.53
C THR A 510 27.79 19.04 2.10
N LEU A 511 28.48 20.19 2.15
CA LEU A 511 29.81 20.34 2.73
C LEU A 511 29.74 20.30 4.26
N THR A 512 28.80 21.02 4.88
CA THR A 512 28.64 21.02 6.34
C THR A 512 28.26 19.64 6.88
N GLY A 513 27.39 18.89 6.19
CA GLY A 513 27.01 17.54 6.59
C GLY A 513 28.22 16.60 6.62
N SER A 514 28.95 16.51 5.51
CA SER A 514 30.16 15.70 5.40
C SER A 514 31.22 16.07 6.45
N PHE A 515 31.47 17.37 6.66
CA PHE A 515 32.37 17.85 7.71
C PHE A 515 31.88 17.46 9.12
N ALA A 516 30.57 17.54 9.38
CA ALA A 516 29.97 17.22 10.67
C ALA A 516 29.90 15.72 10.97
N ASP A 517 29.92 14.86 9.95
CA ASP A 517 30.06 13.40 10.12
C ASP A 517 31.51 13.00 10.42
N GLN A 518 32.50 13.74 9.90
CA GLN A 518 33.93 13.48 10.13
C GLN A 518 34.47 14.09 11.44
N VAL A 519 34.12 15.35 11.72
CA VAL A 519 34.67 16.16 12.83
C VAL A 519 33.66 16.34 13.98
N GLY A 520 32.41 15.90 13.77
CA GLY A 520 31.35 15.90 14.77
C GLY A 520 30.50 17.18 14.82
N ARG A 521 29.33 17.06 15.44
CA ARG A 521 28.28 18.10 15.41
C ARG A 521 28.67 19.42 16.08
N ARG A 522 29.42 19.37 17.19
CA ARG A 522 29.80 20.58 17.94
C ARG A 522 30.77 21.50 17.16
N PRO A 523 31.91 21.01 16.64
CA PRO A 523 32.76 21.81 15.75
C PRO A 523 32.02 22.36 14.52
N ALA A 524 31.13 21.56 13.91
CA ALA A 524 30.33 22.01 12.77
C ALA A 524 29.38 23.17 13.12
N TYR A 525 28.68 23.12 14.26
CA TYR A 525 27.88 24.26 14.73
C TYR A 525 28.74 25.49 15.02
N ILE A 526 29.91 25.33 15.63
CA ILE A 526 30.83 26.45 15.91
C ILE A 526 31.32 27.08 14.61
N LEU A 527 31.70 26.28 13.61
CA LEU A 527 32.13 26.75 12.29
C LEU A 527 30.98 27.49 11.56
N CYS A 528 29.77 26.91 11.53
CA CYS A 528 28.57 27.54 11.00
C CYS A 528 28.31 28.91 11.63
N PHE A 529 28.27 28.98 12.98
CA PHE A 529 28.01 30.22 13.67
C PHE A 529 29.16 31.23 13.56
N LEU A 530 30.42 30.81 13.50
CA LEU A 530 31.55 31.70 13.25
C LEU A 530 31.42 32.37 11.87
N ILE A 531 31.25 31.58 10.81
CA ILE A 531 31.05 32.09 9.44
C ILE A 531 29.82 33.00 9.37
N TYR A 532 28.72 32.61 10.01
CA TYR A 532 27.49 33.40 10.06
C TYR A 532 27.69 34.73 10.80
N ILE A 533 28.32 34.73 11.99
CA ILE A 533 28.56 35.95 12.77
C ILE A 533 29.52 36.91 12.06
N THR A 534 30.64 36.41 11.52
CA THR A 534 31.57 37.26 10.74
C THR A 534 30.90 37.83 9.50
N SER A 535 30.05 37.06 8.82
CA SER A 535 29.26 37.54 7.69
C SER A 535 28.24 38.62 8.09
N ASN A 536 27.57 38.48 9.25
CA ASN A 536 26.64 39.52 9.73
C ASN A 536 27.36 40.82 10.10
N ILE A 537 28.53 40.73 10.76
CA ILE A 537 29.36 41.90 11.08
C ILE A 537 29.83 42.58 9.78
N ALA A 538 30.30 41.82 8.79
CA ALA A 538 30.69 42.36 7.50
C ALA A 538 29.50 42.95 6.70
N LEU A 539 28.31 42.34 6.78
CA LEU A 539 27.08 42.85 6.17
C LEU A 539 26.59 44.17 6.80
N ALA A 540 26.90 44.41 8.07
CA ALA A 540 26.59 45.65 8.79
C ALA A 540 27.61 46.78 8.56
N LEU A 541 28.77 46.48 7.94
CA LEU A 541 29.88 47.41 7.70
C LEU A 541 30.14 47.67 6.20
N GLN A 542 29.31 47.14 5.31
CA GLN A 542 29.45 47.30 3.85
C GLN A 542 28.51 48.39 3.31
N HIS A 543 28.98 49.10 2.29
CA HIS A 543 28.24 50.13 1.54
C HIS A 543 28.37 49.88 0.03
N SER A 544 28.29 48.63 -0.43
CA SER A 544 28.61 48.29 -1.82
C SER A 544 27.90 47.02 -2.30
N TYR A 545 27.14 47.11 -3.39
CA TYR A 545 26.33 46.01 -3.90
C TYR A 545 27.10 44.69 -4.17
N PRO A 546 28.30 44.67 -4.79
CA PRO A 546 29.09 43.45 -4.92
C PRO A 546 29.50 42.83 -3.57
N ALA A 547 29.80 43.66 -2.57
CA ALA A 547 30.11 43.17 -1.21
C ALA A 547 28.86 42.59 -0.55
N LEU A 548 27.71 43.27 -0.62
CA LEU A 548 26.41 42.75 -0.16
C LEU A 548 26.08 41.38 -0.77
N LEU A 549 26.27 41.24 -2.09
CA LEU A 549 26.01 40.01 -2.85
C LEU A 549 26.89 38.84 -2.39
N ILE A 550 28.21 39.06 -2.27
CA ILE A 550 29.17 38.03 -1.83
C ILE A 550 28.95 37.69 -0.35
N LEU A 551 28.78 38.69 0.51
CA LEU A 551 28.59 38.46 1.95
C LEU A 551 27.24 37.79 2.25
N ARG A 552 26.20 37.99 1.43
CA ARG A 552 24.95 37.19 1.49
C ARG A 552 25.18 35.73 1.12
N ALA A 553 26.05 35.43 0.16
CA ALA A 553 26.44 34.06 -0.14
C ALA A 553 27.13 33.38 1.06
N ILE A 554 28.10 34.06 1.68
CA ILE A 554 28.86 33.54 2.83
C ILE A 554 27.97 33.41 4.08
N GLN A 555 27.09 34.39 4.35
CA GLN A 555 26.09 34.33 5.43
C GLN A 555 25.19 33.10 5.29
N SER A 556 24.74 32.78 4.07
CA SER A 556 23.94 31.59 3.78
C SER A 556 24.71 30.28 4.01
N THR A 557 25.99 30.25 3.64
CA THR A 557 26.88 29.10 3.88
C THR A 557 27.10 28.86 5.38
N GLY A 558 27.25 29.92 6.18
CA GLY A 558 27.32 29.82 7.64
C GLY A 558 26.01 29.32 8.26
N SER A 559 24.86 29.86 7.84
CA SER A 559 23.58 29.53 8.48
C SER A 559 22.95 28.21 8.02
N SER A 560 23.01 27.88 6.73
CA SER A 560 22.18 26.78 6.17
C SER A 560 22.51 25.40 6.74
N GLY A 561 23.78 25.16 7.05
CA GLY A 561 24.25 23.93 7.68
C GLY A 561 23.56 23.62 9.03
N THR A 562 23.10 24.64 9.78
CA THR A 562 22.42 24.41 11.08
C THR A 562 21.11 23.64 10.97
N VAL A 563 20.45 23.71 9.80
CA VAL A 563 19.21 22.97 9.50
C VAL A 563 19.48 21.48 9.32
N ALA A 564 20.53 21.13 8.57
CA ALA A 564 20.97 19.74 8.42
C ALA A 564 21.52 19.18 9.74
N LEU A 565 22.34 19.97 10.45
CA LEU A 565 22.86 19.63 11.78
C LEU A 565 21.77 19.38 12.81
N ALA A 566 20.64 20.09 12.76
CA ALA A 566 19.54 19.88 13.71
C ALA A 566 18.87 18.51 13.51
N SER A 567 18.67 18.10 12.25
CA SER A 567 18.18 16.77 11.90
C SER A 567 19.20 15.66 12.22
N ALA A 568 20.50 15.95 12.05
CA ALA A 568 21.57 15.03 12.42
C ALA A 568 21.63 14.81 13.94
N VAL A 569 21.61 15.89 14.74
CA VAL A 569 21.53 15.80 16.21
C VAL A 569 20.25 15.08 16.67
N ALA A 570 19.13 15.24 15.97
CA ALA A 570 17.92 14.45 16.24
C ALA A 570 18.14 12.95 16.01
N ALA A 571 18.89 12.57 14.97
CA ALA A 571 19.24 11.19 14.70
C ALA A 571 20.24 10.61 15.72
N ASP A 572 21.20 11.42 16.17
CA ASP A 572 22.25 11.02 17.13
C ASP A 572 21.71 10.90 18.56
N VAL A 573 20.73 11.72 18.96
CA VAL A 573 20.27 11.85 20.37
C VAL A 573 18.93 11.12 20.64
N ILE A 574 18.12 10.84 19.62
CA ILE A 574 16.75 10.34 19.77
C ILE A 574 16.55 8.96 19.11
N THR A 575 15.99 8.03 19.88
CA THR A 575 15.63 6.67 19.44
C THR A 575 14.59 6.70 18.31
N SER A 576 14.67 5.75 17.38
CA SER A 576 13.76 5.69 16.21
C SER A 576 12.27 5.65 16.58
N ALA A 577 11.91 5.13 17.75
CA ALA A 577 10.53 5.11 18.26
C ALA A 577 10.03 6.47 18.79
N GLU A 578 10.91 7.32 19.32
CA GLU A 578 10.58 8.68 19.79
C GLU A 578 10.83 9.74 18.71
N ARG A 579 11.59 9.39 17.65
CA ARG A 579 12.17 10.31 16.66
C ARG A 579 11.16 11.21 15.98
N GLY A 580 9.95 10.73 15.66
CA GLY A 580 8.91 11.54 15.02
C GLY A 580 8.55 12.79 15.83
N THR A 581 8.42 12.67 17.16
CA THR A 581 8.06 13.78 18.06
C THR A 581 9.19 14.80 18.22
N TYR A 582 10.45 14.38 18.14
CA TYR A 582 11.59 15.31 18.23
C TYR A 582 11.97 15.91 16.87
N MET A 583 11.70 15.21 15.76
CA MET A 583 11.83 15.75 14.40
C MET A 583 10.77 16.82 14.11
N SER A 584 9.57 16.76 14.72
CA SER A 584 8.62 17.87 14.65
C SER A 584 9.05 19.07 15.50
N ILE A 585 9.76 18.85 16.63
CA ILE A 585 10.38 19.92 17.43
C ILE A 585 11.52 20.62 16.68
N THR A 586 12.39 19.91 15.95
CA THR A 586 13.41 20.55 15.10
C THR A 586 12.80 21.23 13.88
N SER A 587 11.72 20.66 13.32
CA SER A 587 10.99 21.27 12.19
C SER A 587 10.19 22.50 12.58
N LEU A 588 9.71 22.60 13.82
CA LEU A 588 9.01 23.79 14.36
C LEU A 588 9.81 25.07 14.15
N GLY A 589 11.13 25.02 14.32
CA GLY A 589 12.01 26.15 14.01
C GLY A 589 11.94 26.59 12.55
N ASN A 590 11.99 25.63 11.61
CA ASN A 590 11.90 25.89 10.17
C ASN A 590 10.49 26.28 9.70
N ILE A 591 9.44 25.95 10.46
CA ILE A 591 8.03 26.28 10.16
C ILE A 591 7.66 27.67 10.68
N LEU A 592 8.17 28.06 11.86
CA LEU A 592 7.94 29.38 12.44
C LEU A 592 8.83 30.47 11.82
N ALA A 593 10.07 30.14 11.46
CA ALA A 593 11.05 31.09 10.93
C ALA A 593 10.62 31.84 9.64
N PRO A 594 9.87 31.26 8.68
CA PRO A 594 9.33 32.00 7.54
C PRO A 594 8.19 32.97 7.88
N SER A 595 7.63 32.93 9.10
CA SER A 595 6.66 33.90 9.61
C SER A 595 7.30 34.90 10.58
N LEU A 596 8.19 34.42 11.47
CA LEU A 596 8.97 35.26 12.39
C LEU A 596 10.01 36.09 11.65
N GLY A 597 10.64 35.52 10.63
CA GLY A 597 11.56 36.21 9.73
C GLY A 597 10.94 37.50 9.23
N PRO A 598 9.88 37.50 8.41
CA PRO A 598 9.29 38.71 7.85
C PRO A 598 8.76 39.73 8.87
N LEU A 599 8.56 39.33 10.13
CA LEU A 599 8.04 40.17 11.21
C LEU A 599 9.17 40.83 12.03
N LEU A 600 10.16 40.06 12.48
CA LEU A 600 11.46 40.58 12.95
C LEU A 600 12.13 41.41 11.87
N GLY A 601 11.94 40.96 10.63
CA GLY A 601 12.17 41.65 9.40
C GLY A 601 11.46 42.97 9.46
N GLY A 602 10.12 43.04 9.42
CA GLY A 602 9.34 44.28 9.51
C GLY A 602 9.91 45.30 10.50
N VAL A 603 10.14 44.88 11.74
CA VAL A 603 10.70 45.73 12.81
C VAL A 603 12.13 46.20 12.53
N LEU A 604 13.00 45.34 11.96
CA LEU A 604 14.35 45.69 11.48
C LEU A 604 14.38 46.20 10.03
N SER A 605 13.23 46.27 9.37
CA SER A 605 13.02 46.54 7.94
C SER A 605 12.31 47.88 7.78
N GLU A 606 11.71 48.41 8.83
CA GLU A 606 11.76 49.84 9.07
C GLU A 606 13.24 50.37 9.13
N SER A 607 14.26 49.51 8.88
CA SER A 607 15.39 49.70 7.91
C SER A 607 15.55 48.58 6.79
N HIS A 608 15.09 48.84 5.54
CA HIS A 608 14.36 47.91 4.59
C HIS A 608 15.14 46.96 3.58
N LEU A 609 14.56 45.80 3.15
CA LEU A 609 15.11 44.54 2.48
C LEU A 609 13.95 43.70 1.71
N PRO A 610 13.84 42.69 0.71
CA PRO A 610 14.57 41.85 -0.34
C PRO A 610 13.69 41.05 -1.50
N LYS A 611 14.10 39.94 -2.19
CA LYS A 611 13.36 38.62 -2.46
C LYS A 611 14.00 37.57 -3.44
N ARG A 612 13.46 36.32 -3.47
CA ARG A 612 13.94 35.07 -4.15
C ARG A 612 13.05 34.61 -5.34
N LYS A 613 13.51 33.62 -6.15
CA LYS A 613 12.64 32.84 -7.08
C LYS A 613 12.98 31.34 -7.23
N THR A 614 11.94 30.57 -7.56
CA THR A 614 11.87 29.15 -7.99
C THR A 614 10.75 29.03 -9.03
N ASP A 615 10.63 27.94 -9.79
CA ASP A 615 9.52 27.76 -10.75
C ASP A 615 8.18 27.50 -10.02
N PRO A 616 7.13 28.32 -10.24
CA PRO A 616 5.84 28.20 -9.54
C PRO A 616 4.65 27.85 -10.44
N LEU A 617 4.81 27.63 -11.75
CA LEU A 617 3.68 27.70 -12.70
C LEU A 617 2.64 26.56 -12.53
N SER A 618 3.08 25.33 -12.27
CA SER A 618 2.16 24.20 -11.98
C SER A 618 1.34 24.43 -10.71
N THR A 619 1.91 25.12 -9.73
CA THR A 619 1.24 25.51 -8.47
C THR A 619 0.16 26.58 -8.71
N LEU A 620 0.33 27.43 -9.73
CA LEU A 620 -0.63 28.47 -10.09
C LEU A 620 -1.84 27.93 -10.88
N SER A 621 -1.69 26.84 -11.64
CA SER A 621 -2.79 26.25 -12.44
C SER A 621 -4.01 25.87 -11.59
N LEU A 622 -3.78 25.23 -10.42
CA LEU A 622 -4.83 24.80 -9.49
C LEU A 622 -5.68 25.95 -8.90
N LEU A 623 -5.27 27.22 -9.07
CA LEU A 623 -6.07 28.40 -8.68
C LEU A 623 -7.29 28.60 -9.59
N PHE A 624 -7.17 28.23 -10.87
CA PHE A 624 -8.17 28.51 -11.91
C PHE A 624 -9.18 27.36 -12.09
N HIS A 625 -8.94 26.20 -11.46
CA HIS A 625 -9.90 25.10 -11.43
C HIS A 625 -11.06 25.42 -10.47
N LEU A 626 -12.18 25.90 -11.02
CA LEU A 626 -13.26 26.58 -10.28
C LEU A 626 -13.61 26.01 -8.89
N PRO A 627 -13.99 24.72 -8.71
CA PRO A 627 -14.36 24.21 -7.38
C PRO A 627 -13.17 24.14 -6.42
N THR A 628 -11.95 23.87 -6.91
CA THR A 628 -10.74 23.83 -6.08
C THR A 628 -10.26 25.24 -5.73
N GLY A 629 -10.27 26.17 -6.69
CA GLY A 629 -9.94 27.58 -6.51
C GLY A 629 -10.84 28.25 -5.46
N LEU A 630 -12.14 27.95 -5.45
CA LEU A 630 -13.08 28.43 -4.43
C LEU A 630 -12.72 27.94 -3.02
N ILE A 631 -12.34 26.67 -2.85
CA ILE A 631 -11.93 26.12 -1.53
C ILE A 631 -10.56 26.67 -1.11
N LEU A 632 -9.61 26.83 -2.04
CA LEU A 632 -8.31 27.47 -1.79
C LEU A 632 -8.47 28.92 -1.34
N LEU A 633 -9.34 29.69 -2.03
CA LEU A 633 -9.70 31.06 -1.68
C LEU A 633 -10.38 31.12 -0.31
N ALA A 634 -11.40 30.29 -0.07
CA ALA A 634 -12.09 30.15 1.22
C ALA A 634 -11.10 29.93 2.37
N ASN A 635 -10.19 28.97 2.22
CA ASN A 635 -9.20 28.63 3.23
C ASN A 635 -8.18 29.76 3.45
N GLY A 636 -7.75 30.41 2.35
CA GLY A 636 -6.87 31.56 2.38
C GLY A 636 -7.48 32.79 3.06
N LEU A 637 -8.77 33.05 2.86
CA LEU A 637 -9.50 34.14 3.53
C LEU A 637 -9.65 33.90 5.03
N ILE A 638 -9.94 32.66 5.47
CA ILE A 638 -9.97 32.31 6.90
C ILE A 638 -8.59 32.52 7.56
N PHE A 639 -7.51 32.09 6.91
CA PHE A 639 -6.15 32.29 7.41
C PHE A 639 -5.72 33.77 7.39
N ALA A 640 -6.13 34.52 6.36
CA ALA A 640 -5.91 35.96 6.27
C ALA A 640 -6.62 36.71 7.41
N SER A 641 -7.85 36.31 7.78
CA SER A 641 -8.58 36.83 8.94
C SER A 641 -7.88 36.51 10.27
N TYR A 642 -7.28 35.33 10.41
CA TYR A 642 -6.45 34.99 11.59
C TYR A 642 -5.19 35.87 11.67
N TYR A 643 -4.51 36.10 10.55
CA TYR A 643 -3.32 36.95 10.49
C TYR A 643 -3.64 38.44 10.70
N ALA A 644 -4.74 38.94 10.15
CA ALA A 644 -5.26 40.28 10.42
C ALA A 644 -5.41 40.53 11.94
N ILE A 645 -6.09 39.62 12.64
CA ILE A 645 -6.32 39.74 14.09
C ILE A 645 -5.01 39.58 14.86
N THR A 646 -4.16 38.61 14.49
CA THR A 646 -2.83 38.39 15.10
C THR A 646 -1.95 39.64 15.00
N ALA A 647 -1.92 40.30 13.85
CA ALA A 647 -1.04 41.45 13.59
C ALA A 647 -1.59 42.78 14.15
N GLY A 648 -2.92 42.96 14.18
CA GLY A 648 -3.54 44.16 14.76
C GLY A 648 -3.72 44.12 16.29
N LEU A 649 -3.55 42.96 16.93
CA LEU A 649 -3.73 42.79 18.37
C LEU A 649 -2.71 43.53 19.25
N PRO A 650 -1.38 43.55 18.98
CA PRO A 650 -0.40 44.18 19.86
C PRO A 650 -0.61 45.68 20.05
N SER A 651 -0.84 46.42 18.95
CA SER A 651 -1.01 47.87 19.00
C SER A 651 -2.32 48.27 19.72
N GLN A 652 -3.35 47.43 19.65
CA GLN A 652 -4.60 47.64 20.39
C GLN A 652 -4.46 47.30 21.88
N LEU A 653 -3.82 46.19 22.24
CA LEU A 653 -3.54 45.87 23.65
C LEU A 653 -2.66 46.95 24.32
N ARG A 654 -1.71 47.53 23.58
CA ARG A 654 -0.88 48.64 24.09
C ARG A 654 -1.68 49.94 24.26
N SER A 655 -2.45 50.35 23.25
CA SER A 655 -3.17 51.64 23.24
C SER A 655 -4.44 51.68 24.10
N ILE A 656 -5.09 50.54 24.32
CA ILE A 656 -6.41 50.46 24.99
C ILE A 656 -6.31 50.07 26.47
N TYR A 657 -5.28 49.30 26.82
CA TYR A 657 -5.06 48.79 28.19
C TYR A 657 -3.75 49.26 28.84
N GLY A 658 -2.91 50.01 28.12
CA GLY A 658 -1.60 50.45 28.62
C GLY A 658 -0.65 49.29 28.94
N LEU A 659 -0.86 48.10 28.36
CA LEU A 659 -0.07 46.91 28.68
C LEU A 659 1.39 47.08 28.25
N SER A 660 2.30 46.65 29.12
CA SER A 660 3.72 46.49 28.77
C SER A 660 3.90 45.41 27.72
N ASP A 661 5.00 45.44 26.98
CA ASP A 661 5.25 44.49 25.89
C ASP A 661 5.31 43.02 26.37
N LEU A 662 5.70 42.79 27.63
CA LEU A 662 5.58 41.48 28.28
C LEU A 662 4.12 41.07 28.51
N SER A 663 3.27 41.98 29.03
CA SER A 663 1.85 41.72 29.24
C SER A 663 1.08 41.54 27.92
N ILE A 664 1.50 42.21 26.86
CA ILE A 664 1.02 41.98 25.48
C ILE A 664 1.44 40.57 25.02
N GLY A 665 2.70 40.18 25.23
CA GLY A 665 3.18 38.81 24.94
C GLY A 665 2.40 37.73 25.68
N LEU A 666 2.11 37.92 26.97
CA LEU A 666 1.27 37.00 27.76
C LEU A 666 -0.17 36.92 27.24
N SER A 667 -0.68 38.01 26.65
CA SER A 667 -2.03 38.05 26.06
C SER A 667 -2.19 37.21 24.78
N PHE A 668 -1.09 36.68 24.21
CA PHE A 668 -1.13 35.67 23.15
C PHE A 668 -1.31 34.23 23.67
N ILE A 669 -1.17 33.97 24.97
CA ILE A 669 -1.36 32.61 25.53
C ILE A 669 -2.78 32.07 25.28
N PRO A 670 -3.88 32.85 25.48
CA PRO A 670 -5.22 32.42 25.09
C PRO A 670 -5.38 32.19 23.59
N MET A 671 -4.69 32.97 22.75
CA MET A 671 -4.68 32.80 21.28
C MET A 671 -4.08 31.43 20.91
N GLY A 672 -2.88 31.13 21.42
CA GLY A 672 -2.20 29.86 21.22
C GLY A 672 -2.93 28.67 21.84
N ALA A 673 -3.56 28.84 23.01
CA ALA A 673 -4.38 27.80 23.64
C ALA A 673 -5.64 27.48 22.83
N GLY A 674 -6.29 28.49 22.23
CA GLY A 674 -7.41 28.31 21.31
C GLY A 674 -7.01 27.50 20.07
N THR A 675 -5.88 27.85 19.45
CA THR A 675 -5.30 27.12 18.32
C THR A 675 -4.92 25.67 18.68
N LEU A 676 -4.28 25.46 19.83
CA LEU A 676 -3.86 24.13 20.30
C LEU A 676 -5.05 23.22 20.61
N LEU A 677 -6.05 23.72 21.37
CA LEU A 677 -7.25 22.96 21.69
C LEU A 677 -8.10 22.71 20.45
N SER A 678 -8.14 23.65 19.50
CA SER A 678 -8.81 23.44 18.22
C SER A 678 -8.17 22.31 17.41
N ALA A 679 -6.83 22.28 17.34
CA ALA A 679 -6.11 21.20 16.66
C ALA A 679 -6.35 19.81 17.30
N THR A 680 -6.39 19.71 18.64
CA THR A 680 -6.61 18.43 19.32
C THR A 680 -8.08 17.98 19.30
N PHE A 681 -9.01 18.86 19.65
CA PHE A 681 -10.44 18.51 19.69
C PHE A 681 -11.03 18.26 18.30
N ASN A 682 -10.68 19.04 17.28
CA ASN A 682 -11.24 18.85 15.94
C ASN A 682 -10.88 17.47 15.37
N GLY A 683 -9.62 17.05 15.50
CA GLY A 683 -9.19 15.70 15.13
C GLY A 683 -9.95 14.61 15.89
N MET A 684 -10.03 14.72 17.23
CA MET A 684 -10.77 13.75 18.06
C MET A 684 -12.27 13.67 17.73
N ILE A 685 -12.90 14.79 17.38
CA ILE A 685 -14.33 14.87 17.07
C ILE A 685 -14.63 14.29 15.69
N VAL A 686 -13.80 14.55 14.67
CA VAL A 686 -13.90 13.90 13.36
C VAL A 686 -13.71 12.39 13.50
N ASP A 687 -12.68 11.95 14.21
CA ASP A 687 -12.44 10.54 14.54
C ASP A 687 -13.61 9.88 15.27
N TRP A 688 -14.21 10.60 16.23
CA TRP A 688 -15.36 10.11 16.99
C TRP A 688 -16.61 10.00 16.13
N ASN A 689 -16.89 10.99 15.28
CA ASN A 689 -18.07 10.97 14.41
C ASN A 689 -17.94 9.86 13.34
N TYR A 690 -16.75 9.69 12.78
CA TYR A 690 -16.40 8.56 11.91
C TYR A 690 -16.68 7.20 12.58
N ARG A 691 -16.16 6.98 13.79
CA ARG A 691 -16.42 5.76 14.58
C ARG A 691 -17.91 5.59 14.94
N ARG A 692 -18.62 6.68 15.23
CA ARG A 692 -20.06 6.70 15.57
C ARG A 692 -20.94 6.36 14.37
N MET A 693 -20.57 6.81 13.17
CA MET A 693 -21.23 6.45 11.92
C MET A 693 -21.06 4.94 11.65
N ILE A 694 -19.84 4.42 11.74
CA ILE A 694 -19.56 2.97 11.62
C ILE A 694 -20.33 2.15 12.66
N ALA A 695 -20.44 2.63 13.90
CA ALA A 695 -21.19 1.95 14.96
C ALA A 695 -22.73 2.00 14.79
N LYS A 696 -23.26 2.93 13.96
CA LYS A 696 -24.68 2.99 13.59
C LYS A 696 -25.01 2.20 12.33
N GLY A 697 -24.11 2.20 11.34
CA GLY A 697 -24.22 1.41 10.11
C GLY A 697 -23.94 -0.06 10.37
N ARG A 698 -24.97 -0.82 10.79
CA ARG A 698 -24.88 -2.28 10.76
C ARG A 698 -24.97 -2.75 9.31
N GLN A 699 -23.91 -3.44 8.88
CA GLN A 699 -23.67 -4.01 7.54
C GLN A 699 -23.13 -3.01 6.50
N ASP A 700 -22.32 -3.56 5.60
CA ASP A 700 -21.58 -3.00 4.46
C ASP A 700 -20.69 -1.77 4.69
N VAL A 701 -19.42 -2.05 5.01
CA VAL A 701 -18.30 -1.09 4.92
C VAL A 701 -18.10 -0.59 3.48
N GLU A 702 -18.49 -1.37 2.47
CA GLU A 702 -18.38 -1.05 1.03
C GLU A 702 -19.34 0.05 0.54
N ASN A 703 -20.31 0.49 1.35
CA ASN A 703 -21.18 1.63 1.03
C ASN A 703 -21.06 2.75 2.09
N PHE A 704 -19.91 2.87 2.78
CA PHE A 704 -19.72 3.84 3.85
C PHE A 704 -19.41 5.25 3.31
N GLU A 705 -20.36 6.18 3.52
CA GLU A 705 -20.21 7.58 3.12
C GLU A 705 -19.16 8.35 3.94
N LEU A 706 -17.91 8.28 3.46
CA LEU A 706 -16.74 8.89 4.09
C LEU A 706 -16.92 10.40 4.33
N GLU A 707 -17.49 11.12 3.36
CA GLU A 707 -17.71 12.57 3.44
C GLU A 707 -18.81 12.95 4.43
N LYS A 708 -20.01 12.35 4.34
CA LYS A 708 -21.08 12.57 5.34
C LYS A 708 -20.59 12.22 6.75
N ALA A 709 -19.70 11.23 6.91
CA ALA A 709 -19.12 10.87 8.21
C ALA A 709 -18.10 11.88 8.77
N ARG A 710 -17.23 12.45 7.92
CA ARG A 710 -16.23 13.45 8.32
C ARG A 710 -16.82 14.85 8.49
N LEU A 711 -17.79 15.23 7.66
CA LEU A 711 -18.40 16.56 7.64
C LEU A 711 -19.64 16.68 8.54
N GLY A 712 -20.34 15.57 8.81
CA GLY A 712 -21.55 15.50 9.64
C GLY A 712 -21.32 15.64 11.15
N VAL A 713 -20.34 16.43 11.57
CA VAL A 713 -20.02 16.69 12.99
C VAL A 713 -21.13 17.56 13.61
N GLY A 714 -21.96 16.95 14.47
CA GLY A 714 -23.13 17.63 15.03
C GLY A 714 -23.66 17.02 16.33
N GLY A 715 -23.23 17.59 17.46
CA GLY A 715 -23.75 17.29 18.80
C GLY A 715 -22.95 16.23 19.58
N PRO A 716 -22.77 16.41 20.91
CA PRO A 716 -23.74 17.07 21.80
C PRO A 716 -23.27 18.43 22.40
N MET A 717 -23.46 19.55 21.66
CA MET A 717 -23.42 20.92 22.22
C MET A 717 -24.69 21.74 21.91
N THR A 718 -25.73 21.13 21.34
CA THR A 718 -27.03 21.77 21.07
C THR A 718 -27.90 21.87 22.34
N VAL A 719 -27.38 22.56 23.36
CA VAL A 719 -28.11 22.82 24.61
C VAL A 719 -29.10 23.97 24.41
N ARG A 720 -30.35 23.60 24.13
CA ARG A 720 -31.59 24.32 24.53
C ARG A 720 -31.59 25.85 24.38
N THR A 721 -31.38 26.36 23.17
CA THR A 721 -31.69 27.76 22.81
C THR A 721 -32.92 27.82 21.90
N HIS A 722 -33.96 28.55 22.30
CA HIS A 722 -35.22 28.64 21.57
C HIS A 722 -35.14 29.67 20.44
N ILE A 723 -34.86 29.22 19.21
CA ILE A 723 -34.95 30.00 17.97
C ILE A 723 -35.80 29.20 16.95
N PRO A 724 -36.66 29.83 16.11
CA PRO A 724 -37.70 29.09 15.37
C PRO A 724 -37.18 28.07 14.35
N ILE A 725 -37.79 26.88 14.37
CA ILE A 725 -37.29 25.67 13.67
C ILE A 725 -37.74 25.58 12.20
N CYS A 726 -38.72 26.38 11.77
CA CYS A 726 -39.43 26.19 10.49
C CYS A 726 -38.58 26.32 9.20
N PHE A 727 -37.35 26.82 9.26
CA PHE A 727 -36.47 26.94 8.09
C PHE A 727 -35.53 25.73 7.86
N PHE A 728 -35.44 24.78 8.81
CA PHE A 728 -34.35 23.79 8.82
C PHE A 728 -34.61 22.48 8.06
N ASN A 729 -35.82 22.24 7.54
CA ASN A 729 -36.24 20.92 7.06
C ASN A 729 -35.99 20.67 5.55
N ARG A 730 -34.98 21.31 4.92
CA ARG A 730 -34.79 21.29 3.44
C ARG A 730 -33.36 21.06 2.92
N THR A 731 -32.33 20.84 3.75
CA THR A 731 -30.94 20.73 3.26
C THR A 731 -30.08 19.65 3.94
N ASN A 732 -30.04 18.45 3.34
CA ASN A 732 -29.03 17.40 3.63
C ASN A 732 -27.68 17.68 2.90
N HIS A 733 -27.16 18.91 2.99
CA HIS A 733 -25.91 19.28 2.30
C HIS A 733 -24.67 18.85 3.12
N PRO A 734 -23.62 18.26 2.51
CA PRO A 734 -22.41 17.84 3.24
C PRO A 734 -21.69 18.99 3.96
N TYR A 735 -21.73 20.23 3.45
CA TYR A 735 -21.02 21.38 4.03
C TYR A 735 -21.61 21.96 5.33
N TYR A 736 -22.68 21.37 5.87
CA TYR A 736 -23.54 21.93 6.93
C TYR A 736 -22.80 22.33 8.22
N PHE A 737 -21.81 21.55 8.69
CA PHE A 737 -21.05 21.90 9.91
C PHE A 737 -20.13 23.12 9.71
N ILE A 738 -19.45 23.21 8.57
CA ILE A 738 -18.62 24.37 8.18
C ILE A 738 -19.51 25.61 8.10
N LEU A 739 -20.70 25.48 7.50
CA LEU A 739 -21.69 26.55 7.41
C LEU A 739 -22.21 27.00 8.78
N ILE A 740 -22.34 26.13 9.77
CA ILE A 740 -22.70 26.52 11.16
C ILE A 740 -21.53 27.25 11.84
N LEU A 741 -20.30 26.74 11.74
CA LEU A 741 -19.10 27.40 12.27
C LEU A 741 -18.94 28.82 11.69
N GLN A 742 -19.10 28.97 10.37
CA GLN A 742 -18.94 30.25 9.68
C GLN A 742 -20.14 31.21 9.83
N LYS A 743 -21.39 30.73 9.89
CA LYS A 743 -22.57 31.61 10.06
C LYS A 743 -22.78 32.10 11.49
N LEU A 744 -22.35 31.35 12.51
CA LEU A 744 -22.71 31.63 13.91
C LEU A 744 -21.53 31.78 14.88
N LEU A 745 -20.40 31.07 14.66
CA LEU A 745 -19.36 30.93 15.70
C LEU A 745 -18.08 31.70 15.42
N ALA A 746 -17.66 31.87 14.17
CA ALA A 746 -16.43 32.60 13.82
C ALA A 746 -16.59 34.14 13.71
N PRO A 747 -17.56 34.70 12.94
CA PRO A 747 -17.64 36.15 12.76
C PRO A 747 -18.27 36.88 13.95
N PHE A 748 -19.12 36.21 14.75
CA PHE A 748 -19.83 36.84 15.86
C PHE A 748 -18.90 37.27 17.01
N PRO A 749 -17.92 36.47 17.47
CA PRO A 749 -16.88 36.93 18.39
C PRO A 749 -15.98 38.04 17.82
N ILE A 750 -15.69 38.04 16.52
CA ILE A 750 -14.93 39.11 15.84
C ILE A 750 -15.73 40.41 15.83
N LEU A 751 -17.04 40.34 15.56
CA LEU A 751 -17.93 41.49 15.59
C LEU A 751 -18.15 42.02 17.02
N ILE A 752 -18.30 41.14 18.02
CA ILE A 752 -18.32 41.53 19.43
C ILE A 752 -17.00 42.22 19.79
N TYR A 753 -15.85 41.64 19.47
CA TYR A 753 -14.54 42.27 19.68
C TYR A 753 -14.47 43.65 19.02
N ALA A 754 -14.90 43.79 17.76
CA ALA A 754 -14.92 45.09 17.07
C ALA A 754 -15.82 46.12 17.79
N LEU A 755 -17.04 45.74 18.14
CA LEU A 755 -18.03 46.64 18.76
C LEU A 755 -17.66 47.01 20.21
N THR A 756 -17.22 46.03 21.01
CA THR A 756 -16.81 46.21 22.41
C THR A 756 -15.47 46.94 22.58
N THR A 757 -14.83 47.35 21.48
CA THR A 757 -13.55 48.10 21.51
C THR A 757 -13.73 49.59 21.11
N PRO A 758 -14.36 50.44 21.95
CA PRO A 758 -14.38 51.90 21.78
C PRO A 758 -13.20 52.61 22.45
N SER A 759 -12.99 53.88 22.09
CA SER A 759 -11.88 54.72 22.54
C SER A 759 -12.07 55.44 23.89
N THR A 760 -13.07 55.08 24.71
CA THR A 760 -13.42 55.82 25.95
C THR A 760 -13.64 54.97 27.19
N ASN A 761 -14.13 53.73 27.05
CA ASN A 761 -14.31 52.78 28.16
C ASN A 761 -13.93 51.38 27.66
N PRO A 762 -12.75 50.84 28.02
CA PRO A 762 -12.33 49.51 27.60
C PRO A 762 -13.10 48.43 28.38
N PRO A 763 -13.46 47.29 27.74
CA PRO A 763 -14.07 46.16 28.44
C PRO A 763 -13.05 45.48 29.36
N PRO A 764 -13.44 44.66 30.34
CA PRO A 764 -12.48 43.95 31.18
C PRO A 764 -11.55 43.06 30.36
N LEU A 765 -10.23 43.14 30.56
CA LEU A 765 -9.22 42.42 29.77
C LEU A 765 -9.50 40.92 29.64
N ALA A 766 -10.03 40.28 30.69
CA ALA A 766 -10.42 38.86 30.68
C ALA A 766 -11.49 38.54 29.61
N LEU A 767 -12.43 39.44 29.34
CA LEU A 767 -13.42 39.29 28.27
C LEU A 767 -12.74 39.35 26.90
N THR A 768 -11.85 40.32 26.69
CA THR A 768 -11.06 40.46 25.46
C THR A 768 -10.19 39.23 25.18
N LEU A 769 -9.51 38.70 26.21
CA LEU A 769 -8.73 37.46 26.11
C LEU A 769 -9.60 36.23 25.80
N THR A 770 -10.81 36.16 26.35
CA THR A 770 -11.79 35.09 26.07
C THR A 770 -12.32 35.17 24.63
N LEU A 771 -12.55 36.37 24.11
CA LEU A 771 -12.89 36.59 22.70
C LEU A 771 -11.74 36.16 21.78
N ILE A 772 -10.49 36.56 22.07
CA ILE A 772 -9.29 36.17 21.32
C ILE A 772 -9.12 34.65 21.29
N PHE A 773 -9.31 33.97 22.42
CA PHE A 773 -9.35 32.50 22.47
C PHE A 773 -10.39 31.90 21.53
N THR A 774 -11.64 32.41 21.60
CA THR A 774 -12.78 31.89 20.84
C THR A 774 -12.62 32.12 19.33
N ILE A 775 -12.14 33.30 18.94
CA ILE A 775 -11.75 33.65 17.56
C ILE A 775 -10.67 32.68 17.05
N SER A 776 -9.62 32.47 17.83
CA SER A 776 -8.49 31.61 17.43
C SER A 776 -8.92 30.15 17.29
N PHE A 777 -9.74 29.64 18.22
CA PHE A 777 -10.27 28.30 18.18
C PHE A 777 -11.14 28.05 16.93
N THR A 778 -12.06 28.97 16.63
CA THR A 778 -13.03 28.84 15.52
C THR A 778 -12.40 29.04 14.14
N LEU A 779 -11.50 30.03 13.98
CA LEU A 779 -10.75 30.20 12.74
C LEU A 779 -9.80 29.01 12.49
N THR A 780 -9.10 28.53 13.52
CA THR A 780 -8.24 27.33 13.41
C THR A 780 -9.04 26.07 13.07
N ALA A 781 -10.24 25.90 13.65
CA ALA A 781 -11.08 24.73 13.36
C ALA A 781 -11.52 24.74 11.90
N THR A 782 -12.01 25.88 11.43
CA THR A 782 -12.44 26.09 10.04
C THR A 782 -11.28 25.87 9.06
N TYR A 783 -10.12 26.45 9.33
CA TYR A 783 -8.89 26.28 8.54
C TYR A 783 -8.43 24.81 8.48
N ASN A 784 -8.48 24.09 9.60
CA ASN A 784 -8.11 22.67 9.64
C ASN A 784 -9.08 21.78 8.85
N ILE A 785 -10.40 22.04 8.91
CA ILE A 785 -11.39 21.28 8.14
C ILE A 785 -11.21 21.54 6.62
N LEU A 786 -11.00 22.79 6.21
CA LEU A 786 -10.77 23.14 4.81
C LEU A 786 -9.43 22.59 4.28
N ASN A 787 -8.37 22.56 5.11
CA ASN A 787 -7.13 21.85 4.78
C ASN A 787 -7.34 20.35 4.55
N ILE A 788 -8.09 19.67 5.43
CA ILE A 788 -8.38 18.24 5.30
C ILE A 788 -9.18 17.98 4.01
N LEU A 789 -10.21 18.78 3.75
CA LEU A 789 -10.99 18.71 2.51
C LEU A 789 -10.12 18.90 1.25
N LEU A 790 -9.17 19.85 1.26
CA LEU A 790 -8.23 20.03 0.15
C LEU A 790 -7.28 18.84 -0.04
N VAL A 791 -6.91 18.12 1.02
CA VAL A 791 -6.09 16.90 0.92
C VAL A 791 -6.92 15.72 0.45
N ASP A 792 -8.16 15.56 0.94
CA ASP A 792 -9.06 14.47 0.54
C ASP A 792 -9.49 14.61 -0.95
N LEU A 793 -9.83 15.82 -1.40
CA LEU A 793 -10.20 16.09 -2.80
C LEU A 793 -9.05 15.92 -3.80
N HIS A 794 -7.79 15.99 -3.34
CA HIS A 794 -6.58 15.91 -4.17
C HIS A 794 -5.60 14.86 -3.61
N TYR A 795 -6.13 13.75 -3.10
CA TYR A 795 -5.38 12.72 -2.37
C TYR A 795 -4.28 12.03 -3.20
N THR A 796 -4.33 12.15 -4.54
CA THR A 796 -3.31 11.68 -5.48
C THR A 796 -2.15 12.67 -5.66
N THR A 797 -2.36 13.98 -5.42
CA THR A 797 -1.34 15.03 -5.53
C THR A 797 -1.28 15.95 -4.28
N PRO A 798 -1.29 15.39 -3.05
CA PRO A 798 -1.50 16.16 -1.82
C PRO A 798 -0.39 17.19 -1.56
N ALA A 799 0.83 16.94 -2.06
CA ALA A 799 1.93 17.90 -1.99
C ALA A 799 1.69 19.15 -2.88
N THR A 800 1.14 18.97 -4.09
CA THR A 800 0.90 20.06 -5.04
C THR A 800 -0.25 20.95 -4.58
N ILE A 801 -1.39 20.36 -4.19
CA ILE A 801 -2.51 21.13 -3.64
C ILE A 801 -2.11 21.85 -2.35
N MET A 802 -1.26 21.26 -1.50
CA MET A 802 -0.76 21.93 -0.31
C MET A 802 0.28 23.01 -0.62
N ALA A 803 1.04 22.91 -1.71
CA ALA A 803 1.88 24.00 -2.21
C ALA A 803 1.02 25.18 -2.69
N THR A 804 -0.05 24.93 -3.46
CA THR A 804 -0.98 25.96 -3.92
C THR A 804 -1.75 26.58 -2.75
N ASN A 805 -2.24 25.77 -1.82
CA ASN A 805 -2.87 26.21 -0.58
C ASN A 805 -1.92 27.12 0.21
N ASN A 806 -0.66 26.72 0.41
CA ASN A 806 0.36 27.56 1.05
C ASN A 806 0.60 28.88 0.28
N LEU A 807 0.63 28.85 -1.05
CA LEU A 807 0.80 30.05 -1.88
C LEU A 807 -0.36 31.04 -1.70
N VAL A 808 -1.61 30.59 -1.79
CA VAL A 808 -2.81 31.45 -1.57
C VAL A 808 -2.83 31.96 -0.13
N ARG A 809 -2.68 31.05 0.84
CA ARG A 809 -2.69 31.31 2.27
C ARG A 809 -1.65 32.35 2.69
N CYS A 810 -0.42 32.22 2.21
CA CYS A 810 0.65 33.17 2.53
C CYS A 810 0.51 34.49 1.77
N SER A 811 -0.05 34.47 0.54
CA SER A 811 -0.30 35.71 -0.22
C SER A 811 -1.42 36.55 0.40
N LEU A 812 -2.57 35.94 0.71
CA LEU A 812 -3.69 36.61 1.38
C LEU A 812 -3.37 36.97 2.84
N GLY A 813 -2.62 36.11 3.56
CA GLY A 813 -2.11 36.40 4.90
C GLY A 813 -1.16 37.61 4.91
N ALA A 814 -0.26 37.72 3.93
CA ALA A 814 0.61 38.88 3.79
C ALA A 814 -0.19 40.15 3.42
N ALA A 815 -1.14 40.06 2.48
CA ALA A 815 -1.99 41.19 2.11
C ALA A 815 -2.82 41.69 3.30
N ALA A 816 -3.45 40.79 4.07
CA ALA A 816 -4.20 41.16 5.26
C ALA A 816 -3.31 41.76 6.36
N THR A 817 -2.10 41.22 6.58
CA THR A 817 -1.13 41.78 7.52
C THR A 817 -0.70 43.20 7.12
N ALA A 818 -0.43 43.44 5.84
CA ALA A 818 -0.06 44.76 5.32
C ALA A 818 -1.22 45.78 5.38
N LEU A 819 -2.45 45.33 5.13
CA LEU A 819 -3.64 46.21 5.12
C LEU A 819 -4.21 46.51 6.51
N ILE A 820 -3.97 45.68 7.53
CA ILE A 820 -4.68 45.82 8.81
C ILE A 820 -4.28 47.09 9.58
N HIS A 821 -2.99 47.41 9.67
CA HIS A 821 -2.54 48.56 10.46
C HIS A 821 -2.92 49.92 9.83
N PRO A 822 -2.78 50.13 8.49
CA PRO A 822 -3.32 51.29 7.81
C PRO A 822 -4.86 51.38 7.91
N SER A 823 -5.57 50.25 7.87
CA SER A 823 -7.03 50.23 8.06
C SER A 823 -7.43 50.67 9.47
N ILE A 824 -6.75 50.18 10.52
CA ILE A 824 -6.96 50.60 11.90
C ILE A 824 -6.73 52.12 12.06
N GLN A 825 -5.69 52.67 11.43
CA GLN A 825 -5.38 54.10 11.49
C GLN A 825 -6.39 54.97 10.73
N HIS A 826 -6.76 54.60 9.51
CA HIS A 826 -7.64 55.43 8.66
C HIS A 826 -9.14 55.25 8.97
N ARG A 827 -9.58 54.04 9.34
CA ARG A 827 -11.01 53.69 9.51
C ARG A 827 -11.37 53.29 10.94
N GLY A 828 -10.40 53.20 11.84
CA GLY A 828 -10.60 52.78 13.22
C GLY A 828 -10.76 51.26 13.38
N VAL A 829 -10.57 50.80 14.62
CA VAL A 829 -10.70 49.38 15.03
C VAL A 829 -12.04 48.78 14.61
N ARG A 830 -13.13 49.50 14.90
CA ARG A 830 -14.52 49.09 14.66
C ARG A 830 -14.81 48.74 13.20
N ALA A 831 -14.52 49.65 12.27
CA ALA A 831 -14.75 49.40 10.85
C ALA A 831 -13.80 48.32 10.29
N THR A 832 -12.56 48.27 10.80
CA THR A 832 -11.56 47.33 10.34
C THR A 832 -11.91 45.88 10.69
N TYR A 833 -12.19 45.58 11.95
CA TYR A 833 -12.58 44.21 12.33
C TYR A 833 -14.04 43.87 11.98
N GLY A 834 -14.91 44.86 11.79
CA GLY A 834 -16.17 44.67 11.09
C GLY A 834 -15.94 44.17 9.65
N GLY A 835 -14.98 44.74 8.93
CA GLY A 835 -14.54 44.25 7.62
C GLY A 835 -13.98 42.82 7.66
N VAL A 836 -13.16 42.48 8.66
CA VAL A 836 -12.67 41.09 8.85
C VAL A 836 -13.82 40.12 9.13
N ALA A 837 -14.83 40.50 9.92
CA ALA A 837 -16.01 39.66 10.13
C ALA A 837 -16.82 39.46 8.82
N VAL A 838 -16.92 40.48 7.96
CA VAL A 838 -17.52 40.35 6.61
C VAL A 838 -16.70 39.43 5.70
N VAL A 839 -15.36 39.46 5.76
CA VAL A 839 -14.49 38.52 5.02
C VAL A 839 -14.65 37.08 5.52
N VAL A 840 -14.85 36.85 6.82
CA VAL A 840 -15.16 35.51 7.35
C VAL A 840 -16.55 35.04 6.89
N LEU A 841 -17.54 35.95 6.81
CA LEU A 841 -18.88 35.66 6.31
C LEU A 841 -18.91 35.39 4.79
N SER A 842 -18.06 36.03 3.98
CA SER A 842 -18.06 35.84 2.52
C SER A 842 -17.58 34.46 2.08
N VAL A 843 -16.97 33.67 2.97
CA VAL A 843 -16.63 32.26 2.72
C VAL A 843 -17.88 31.38 2.56
N VAL A 844 -18.99 31.74 3.21
CA VAL A 844 -20.26 30.99 3.18
C VAL A 844 -20.82 30.82 1.75
N PRO A 845 -21.02 31.88 0.94
CA PRO A 845 -21.47 31.72 -0.45
C PRO A 845 -20.42 31.07 -1.36
N LEU A 846 -19.11 31.30 -1.14
CA LEU A 846 -18.05 30.66 -1.94
C LEU A 846 -18.09 29.13 -1.84
N LEU A 847 -18.41 28.58 -0.66
CA LEU A 847 -18.61 27.14 -0.47
C LEU A 847 -19.95 26.62 -1.04
N TRP A 848 -20.91 27.51 -1.30
CA TRP A 848 -22.21 27.15 -1.87
C TRP A 848 -22.17 27.06 -3.40
N MET A 849 -21.29 27.84 -4.05
CA MET A 849 -21.00 27.80 -5.50
C MET A 849 -20.33 26.50 -6.00
N ILE A 850 -20.09 25.52 -5.11
CA ILE A 850 -19.44 24.24 -5.43
C ILE A 850 -20.48 23.18 -5.87
N SER A 851 -21.78 23.43 -5.69
CA SER A 851 -22.86 22.58 -6.22
C SER A 851 -22.86 22.58 -7.76
N PRO A 852 -22.82 21.41 -8.44
CA PRO A 852 -22.94 21.33 -9.90
C PRO A 852 -24.39 21.55 -10.39
N LEU A 853 -25.38 21.60 -9.50
CA LEU A 853 -26.75 22.03 -9.80
C LEU A 853 -26.98 23.48 -9.34
N PRO A 854 -27.56 24.34 -10.20
CA PRO A 854 -28.09 25.64 -9.80
C PRO A 854 -29.12 25.51 -8.65
N PRO A 855 -29.16 26.48 -7.71
CA PRO A 855 -29.86 26.33 -6.43
C PRO A 855 -31.39 26.21 -6.52
N ASP A 856 -31.99 26.66 -7.62
CA ASP A 856 -33.44 26.73 -7.81
C ASP A 856 -34.03 25.55 -8.62
N ILE A 857 -33.19 24.65 -9.15
CA ILE A 857 -33.65 23.52 -9.99
C ILE A 857 -34.24 22.39 -9.11
N PRO A 858 -35.45 21.87 -9.42
CA PRO A 858 -36.02 20.73 -8.73
C PRO A 858 -35.15 19.46 -8.81
N ILE A 859 -35.10 18.68 -7.73
CA ILE A 859 -34.33 17.42 -7.69
C ILE A 859 -35.04 16.35 -8.53
N LEU A 860 -34.35 15.84 -9.54
CA LEU A 860 -34.80 14.70 -10.36
C LEU A 860 -34.57 13.38 -9.60
N TYR A 861 -35.62 12.82 -8.99
CA TYR A 861 -35.50 11.54 -8.28
C TYR A 861 -35.30 10.39 -9.28
N LEU A 862 -34.15 9.70 -9.19
CA LEU A 862 -33.85 8.49 -9.98
C LEU A 862 -33.22 7.39 -9.10
N ARG A 863 -33.27 6.14 -9.57
CA ARG A 863 -32.57 4.99 -8.97
C ARG A 863 -32.16 3.99 -10.05
N TYR A 864 -31.08 3.24 -9.85
CA TYR A 864 -30.83 2.04 -10.63
C TYR A 864 -31.69 0.87 -10.10
N PRO A 865 -31.93 -0.20 -10.87
CA PRO A 865 -32.88 -1.27 -10.50
C PRO A 865 -32.65 -1.86 -9.11
N ASP A 866 -31.37 -2.01 -8.73
CA ASP A 866 -30.90 -2.60 -7.47
C ASP A 866 -30.35 -1.57 -6.46
N THR A 867 -30.66 -0.27 -6.62
CA THR A 867 -30.27 0.78 -5.68
C THR A 867 -31.46 1.44 -4.99
N SER A 868 -31.17 2.07 -3.85
CA SER A 868 -32.00 3.14 -3.28
C SER A 868 -32.17 4.30 -4.27
N TRP A 869 -33.14 5.19 -3.96
CA TRP A 869 -33.23 6.50 -4.59
C TRP A 869 -31.92 7.28 -4.36
N ILE A 870 -31.45 7.92 -5.42
CA ILE A 870 -30.18 8.64 -5.48
C ILE A 870 -30.46 10.12 -5.17
N TYR A 871 -29.84 10.64 -4.11
CA TYR A 871 -29.90 12.04 -3.74
C TYR A 871 -28.68 12.81 -4.31
N PRO A 872 -28.79 14.13 -4.53
CA PRO A 872 -27.69 14.94 -5.06
C PRO A 872 -26.40 14.81 -4.21
N GLY A 873 -25.37 14.26 -4.82
CA GLY A 873 -24.06 14.03 -4.20
C GLY A 873 -23.86 12.67 -3.52
N ASP A 874 -24.79 11.72 -3.63
CA ASP A 874 -24.53 10.33 -3.23
C ASP A 874 -23.48 9.69 -4.15
N THR A 875 -22.79 8.64 -3.67
CA THR A 875 -21.79 7.87 -4.44
C THR A 875 -22.32 6.47 -4.79
N ILE A 876 -22.10 6.04 -6.03
CA ILE A 876 -22.55 4.74 -6.55
C ILE A 876 -21.35 3.95 -7.08
N LEU A 877 -21.30 2.64 -6.81
CA LEU A 877 -20.29 1.76 -7.40
C LEU A 877 -20.58 1.51 -8.88
N LYS A 878 -19.54 1.60 -9.73
CA LYS A 878 -19.61 1.42 -11.20
C LYS A 878 -20.37 0.17 -11.66
N SER A 879 -20.25 -0.95 -10.95
CA SER A 879 -20.99 -2.18 -11.25
C SER A 879 -22.51 -2.08 -11.07
N LYS A 880 -23.00 -1.15 -10.24
CA LYS A 880 -24.44 -0.91 -10.00
C LYS A 880 -25.09 0.01 -11.05
N THR A 881 -24.30 0.72 -11.87
CA THR A 881 -24.80 1.69 -12.87
C THR A 881 -24.91 1.12 -14.29
N ALA A 882 -24.78 -0.20 -14.46
CA ALA A 882 -24.75 -0.86 -15.77
C ALA A 882 -26.11 -0.88 -16.50
N ASN A 883 -27.21 -1.01 -15.75
CA ASN A 883 -28.58 -0.95 -16.27
C ASN A 883 -29.05 0.50 -16.43
N LEU A 884 -30.13 0.72 -17.19
CA LEU A 884 -30.81 2.03 -17.24
C LEU A 884 -31.42 2.41 -15.87
N PRO A 885 -31.42 3.70 -15.48
CA PRO A 885 -32.08 4.15 -14.26
C PRO A 885 -33.60 4.29 -14.44
N ILE A 886 -34.34 4.02 -13.37
CA ILE A 886 -35.76 4.36 -13.22
C ILE A 886 -35.84 5.81 -12.75
N ILE A 887 -36.49 6.67 -13.53
CA ILE A 887 -36.65 8.10 -13.24
C ILE A 887 -38.11 8.39 -12.87
N SER A 888 -38.31 9.08 -11.73
CA SER A 888 -39.65 9.39 -11.22
C SER A 888 -40.27 10.60 -11.91
N ALA A 889 -41.59 10.55 -12.14
CA ALA A 889 -42.40 11.69 -12.58
C ALA A 889 -42.73 12.68 -11.43
N ARG A 890 -42.21 12.47 -10.21
CA ARG A 890 -42.56 13.25 -9.03
C ARG A 890 -42.16 14.71 -9.17
N GLY A 891 -43.16 15.60 -9.20
CA GLY A 891 -42.97 17.05 -9.33
C GLY A 891 -42.89 17.55 -10.77
N LEU A 892 -43.08 16.68 -11.76
CA LEU A 892 -43.16 17.03 -13.18
C LEU A 892 -44.62 17.20 -13.63
N ASN A 893 -44.84 17.97 -14.69
CA ASN A 893 -46.15 18.10 -15.33
C ASN A 893 -46.40 16.87 -16.22
N SER A 894 -47.58 16.26 -16.11
CA SER A 894 -47.97 15.11 -16.93
C SER A 894 -48.34 15.46 -18.38
N GLU A 895 -48.62 16.72 -18.69
CA GLU A 895 -49.00 17.18 -20.04
C GLU A 895 -47.79 17.57 -20.91
N LEU A 896 -46.58 17.64 -20.33
CA LEU A 896 -45.36 18.01 -21.04
C LEU A 896 -44.56 16.78 -21.48
N THR A 897 -43.85 16.96 -22.59
CA THR A 897 -42.82 16.04 -23.08
C THR A 897 -41.45 16.52 -22.61
N TYR A 898 -40.54 15.60 -22.30
CA TYR A 898 -39.23 15.90 -21.75
C TYR A 898 -38.08 15.32 -22.56
N LEU A 899 -36.97 16.05 -22.59
CA LEU A 899 -35.68 15.62 -23.10
C LEU A 899 -34.71 15.46 -21.93
N LEU A 900 -34.16 14.25 -21.76
CA LEU A 900 -33.12 13.96 -20.78
C LEU A 900 -31.73 14.04 -21.42
N LEU A 901 -30.80 14.67 -20.71
CA LEU A 901 -29.36 14.63 -21.01
C LEU A 901 -28.59 14.11 -19.79
N PHE A 902 -27.54 13.33 -20.03
CA PHE A 902 -26.69 12.71 -19.00
C PHE A 902 -25.21 12.84 -19.35
N PHE A 903 -24.41 13.43 -18.46
CA PHE A 903 -23.02 13.79 -18.72
C PHE A 903 -22.06 13.34 -17.61
N ASP A 904 -20.79 13.15 -17.99
CA ASP A 904 -19.63 13.09 -17.11
C ASP A 904 -18.93 14.46 -17.12
N LEU A 905 -18.66 15.04 -15.94
CA LEU A 905 -18.03 16.36 -15.79
C LEU A 905 -16.51 16.31 -15.55
N ASP A 906 -15.91 15.14 -15.36
CA ASP A 906 -14.52 14.97 -14.89
C ASP A 906 -13.62 14.25 -15.90
N VAL A 907 -13.99 14.26 -17.18
CA VAL A 907 -13.22 13.64 -18.26
C VAL A 907 -11.98 14.49 -18.54
N ILE A 908 -10.80 13.85 -18.58
CA ILE A 908 -9.53 14.51 -18.91
C ILE A 908 -9.02 13.92 -20.23
N TYR A 909 -8.70 14.80 -21.19
CA TYR A 909 -8.09 14.44 -22.46
C TYR A 909 -6.79 15.22 -22.65
N GLY A 910 -5.66 14.50 -22.76
CA GLY A 910 -4.33 15.11 -22.75
C GLY A 910 -4.06 15.86 -21.44
N MET A 911 -3.99 17.19 -21.51
CA MET A 911 -3.88 18.09 -20.35
C MET A 911 -5.15 18.90 -20.07
N ASN A 912 -6.22 18.72 -20.84
CA ASN A 912 -7.43 19.51 -20.77
C ASN A 912 -8.56 18.73 -20.08
N ALA A 913 -9.28 19.39 -19.17
CA ALA A 913 -10.54 18.87 -18.62
C ALA A 913 -11.69 19.17 -19.58
N THR A 914 -12.66 18.26 -19.70
CA THR A 914 -13.77 18.33 -20.65
C THR A 914 -15.00 17.57 -20.15
N VAL A 915 -16.13 17.74 -20.85
CA VAL A 915 -17.41 17.08 -20.56
C VAL A 915 -17.66 16.00 -21.61
N ALA A 916 -18.19 14.85 -21.21
CA ALA A 916 -18.64 13.80 -22.13
C ALA A 916 -20.12 13.48 -22.00
N LEU A 917 -20.82 13.36 -23.14
CA LEU A 917 -22.24 12.99 -23.19
C LEU A 917 -22.40 11.46 -23.08
N HIS A 918 -22.87 10.97 -21.95
CA HIS A 918 -23.06 9.53 -21.71
C HIS A 918 -24.38 8.99 -22.27
N TRP A 919 -25.46 9.76 -22.17
CA TRP A 919 -26.78 9.37 -22.71
C TRP A 919 -27.65 10.59 -23.00
N TYR A 920 -28.55 10.47 -23.98
CA TYR A 920 -29.66 11.38 -24.19
C TYR A 920 -30.92 10.58 -24.57
N GLN A 921 -32.09 11.08 -24.16
CA GLN A 921 -33.38 10.47 -24.49
C GLN A 921 -34.44 11.56 -24.71
N PRO A 922 -34.89 11.79 -25.96
CA PRO A 922 -36.02 12.67 -26.26
C PRO A 922 -37.36 11.95 -26.02
N ASP A 923 -38.45 12.69 -26.23
CA ASP A 923 -39.82 12.22 -26.25
C ASP A 923 -40.22 11.39 -25.01
N MET A 924 -39.75 11.79 -23.83
CA MET A 924 -40.14 11.16 -22.56
C MET A 924 -41.43 11.76 -22.01
N VAL A 925 -42.33 10.92 -21.52
CA VAL A 925 -43.62 11.33 -20.94
C VAL A 925 -43.87 10.67 -19.58
N CYS A 926 -44.63 11.36 -18.73
CA CYS A 926 -45.02 10.86 -17.41
C CYS A 926 -46.13 9.80 -17.52
N THR A 927 -45.92 8.60 -16.97
CA THR A 927 -46.96 7.56 -16.92
C THR A 927 -47.24 7.10 -15.48
N MET A 928 -48.51 6.81 -15.21
CA MET A 928 -48.98 6.20 -13.96
C MET A 928 -48.94 4.68 -14.11
N GLN A 929 -48.12 3.99 -13.32
CA GLN A 929 -47.93 2.54 -13.47
C GLN A 929 -49.03 1.76 -12.75
N GLN A 930 -50.02 1.26 -13.51
CA GLN A 930 -50.99 0.30 -13.00
C GLN A 930 -50.45 -1.13 -13.08
N GLY A 931 -50.10 -1.71 -11.92
CA GLY A 931 -50.03 -3.16 -11.73
C GLY A 931 -48.82 -3.89 -12.33
N ALA A 932 -47.74 -4.01 -11.56
CA ALA A 932 -46.77 -5.09 -11.69
C ALA A 932 -46.78 -5.91 -10.39
N MET A 933 -47.54 -7.02 -10.37
CA MET A 933 -47.79 -7.84 -9.19
C MET A 933 -47.09 -9.21 -9.32
N MET A 934 -45.92 -9.35 -8.70
CA MET A 934 -45.29 -10.63 -8.35
C MET A 934 -44.39 -10.44 -7.12
N ASP A 935 -44.29 -11.47 -6.28
CA ASP A 935 -43.43 -11.61 -5.09
C ASP A 935 -43.41 -10.45 -4.09
N ILE A 936 -44.58 -10.12 -3.55
CA ILE A 936 -44.67 -9.62 -2.16
C ILE A 936 -44.93 -10.80 -1.22
N SER A 937 -43.86 -11.33 -0.62
CA SER A 937 -43.96 -12.05 0.65
C SER A 937 -42.81 -11.65 1.56
N ASN A 938 -43.10 -11.49 2.87
CA ASN A 938 -42.16 -11.17 3.94
C ASN A 938 -41.39 -9.82 3.87
N SER A 939 -42.12 -8.71 4.04
CA SER A 939 -41.75 -7.74 5.10
C SER A 939 -42.98 -6.93 5.55
N LYS A 940 -43.01 -6.58 6.85
CA LYS A 940 -44.01 -5.68 7.45
C LYS A 940 -43.43 -4.26 7.58
N GLU A 941 -44.32 -3.32 7.93
CA GLU A 941 -44.04 -1.93 8.33
C GLU A 941 -43.75 -0.93 7.21
N MET A 942 -44.81 -0.29 6.71
CA MET A 942 -44.86 1.18 6.67
C MET A 942 -46.30 1.66 6.93
N VAL A 943 -46.45 2.65 7.81
CA VAL A 943 -47.73 3.27 8.18
C VAL A 943 -47.81 4.66 7.57
N GLU A 944 -49.02 5.06 7.14
CA GLU A 944 -49.25 6.29 6.39
C GLU A 944 -48.91 7.59 7.13
N LYS A 945 -48.52 8.61 6.36
CA LYS A 945 -49.07 9.96 6.50
C LYS A 945 -49.12 10.66 5.15
N ARG A 946 -50.31 11.13 4.76
CA ARG A 946 -50.55 11.92 3.54
C ARG A 946 -50.59 13.41 3.87
N GLU A 947 -50.09 14.24 2.96
CA GLU A 947 -50.84 15.34 2.33
C GLU A 947 -50.03 15.94 1.15
N GLY A 948 -50.72 16.53 0.17
CA GLY A 948 -50.13 17.00 -1.10
C GLY A 948 -50.24 15.95 -2.22
N ASN A 949 -51.06 16.23 -3.24
CA ASN A 949 -51.51 15.24 -4.22
C ASN A 949 -50.95 15.49 -5.64
N SER A 950 -49.92 14.74 -6.07
CA SER A 950 -49.59 14.49 -7.48
C SER A 950 -48.41 13.51 -7.67
N GLY A 951 -48.41 12.78 -8.81
CA GLY A 951 -47.17 12.31 -9.45
C GLY A 951 -46.51 11.02 -8.93
N GLY A 952 -47.26 9.97 -8.58
CA GLY A 952 -46.73 8.63 -8.27
C GLY A 952 -46.28 7.80 -9.49
N GLY A 953 -45.70 8.45 -10.51
CA GLY A 953 -45.39 7.84 -11.82
C GLY A 953 -43.90 7.74 -12.14
N VAL A 954 -43.61 7.23 -13.34
CA VAL A 954 -42.27 7.16 -13.94
C VAL A 954 -42.26 7.84 -15.31
N LEU A 955 -41.08 8.33 -15.72
CA LEU A 955 -40.85 8.76 -17.11
C LEU A 955 -40.61 7.53 -17.98
N VAL A 956 -41.27 7.48 -19.14
CA VAL A 956 -41.07 6.46 -20.18
C VAL A 956 -40.80 7.12 -21.52
N ASN A 957 -40.00 6.47 -22.36
CA ASN A 957 -39.63 6.96 -23.69
C ASN A 957 -40.63 6.53 -24.76
N LEU A 958 -41.01 7.45 -25.65
CA LEU A 958 -41.83 7.16 -26.83
C LEU A 958 -41.03 6.98 -28.13
N SER A 959 -39.70 7.20 -28.09
CA SER A 959 -38.80 7.09 -29.23
C SER A 959 -37.44 6.48 -28.85
N MET A 960 -36.66 6.08 -29.86
CA MET A 960 -35.28 5.62 -29.65
C MET A 960 -34.35 6.82 -29.44
N GLY A 961 -33.85 6.98 -28.21
CA GLY A 961 -32.74 7.88 -27.89
C GLY A 961 -31.38 7.30 -28.27
N ALA A 962 -30.30 7.86 -27.70
CA ALA A 962 -28.98 7.25 -27.84
C ALA A 962 -28.84 5.97 -26.99
N GLU A 963 -27.87 5.14 -27.38
CA GLU A 963 -27.34 4.09 -26.51
C GLU A 963 -26.77 4.69 -25.22
N TYR A 964 -27.26 4.17 -24.08
CA TYR A 964 -26.84 4.56 -22.73
C TYR A 964 -25.44 4.03 -22.43
N ILE A 965 -24.45 4.93 -22.37
CA ILE A 965 -23.13 4.59 -21.87
C ILE A 965 -23.16 4.68 -20.35
N ALA A 966 -23.17 3.53 -19.68
CA ALA A 966 -22.99 3.47 -18.23
C ALA A 966 -21.71 4.22 -17.77
N PRO A 967 -21.72 4.88 -16.61
CA PRO A 967 -20.55 5.50 -15.98
C PRO A 967 -19.25 4.68 -16.05
N ARG A 968 -18.15 5.35 -16.40
CA ARG A 968 -16.83 4.73 -16.62
C ARG A 968 -15.68 5.59 -16.06
N PRO A 969 -15.66 5.88 -14.74
CA PRO A 969 -14.44 6.42 -14.13
C PRO A 969 -13.26 5.46 -14.40
N PRO A 970 -12.06 6.00 -14.69
CA PRO A 970 -10.79 5.28 -14.63
C PRO A 970 -10.56 4.53 -13.31
N PRO A 971 -9.65 3.54 -13.29
CA PRO A 971 -9.24 2.89 -12.05
C PRO A 971 -8.68 3.92 -11.06
N PHE A 972 -9.15 3.87 -9.81
CA PHE A 972 -8.77 4.79 -8.74
C PHE A 972 -9.13 6.28 -8.98
N SER A 973 -10.17 6.56 -9.77
CA SER A 973 -10.85 7.88 -9.74
C SER A 973 -12.32 7.75 -9.36
N HIS A 974 -12.90 8.90 -9.02
CA HIS A 974 -14.34 9.12 -8.95
C HIS A 974 -14.70 10.23 -9.93
N HIS A 975 -15.82 10.09 -10.64
CA HIS A 975 -16.30 11.07 -11.62
C HIS A 975 -17.70 11.55 -11.23
N ARG A 976 -17.98 12.84 -11.40
CA ARG A 976 -19.29 13.47 -11.15
C ARG A 976 -20.16 13.36 -12.38
N TYR A 977 -21.24 12.59 -12.25
CA TYR A 977 -22.25 12.40 -13.29
C TYR A 977 -23.47 13.26 -13.00
N VAL A 978 -24.02 13.89 -14.03
CA VAL A 978 -25.17 14.81 -13.92
C VAL A 978 -26.27 14.41 -14.91
N TYR A 979 -27.50 14.28 -14.40
CA TYR A 979 -28.72 14.24 -15.19
C TYR A 979 -29.38 15.62 -15.19
N LEU A 980 -29.72 16.14 -16.38
CA LEU A 980 -30.59 17.30 -16.56
C LEU A 980 -31.80 16.90 -17.40
N LEU A 981 -33.00 17.32 -16.95
CA LEU A 981 -34.26 17.10 -17.63
C LEU A 981 -34.81 18.45 -18.12
N PHE A 982 -35.05 18.58 -19.42
CA PHE A 982 -35.55 19.77 -20.07
C PHE A 982 -36.98 19.58 -20.58
N ASN A 983 -37.79 20.63 -20.59
CA ASN A 983 -39.07 20.63 -21.31
C ASN A 983 -38.78 20.57 -22.81
N GLN A 984 -39.21 19.50 -23.49
CA GLN A 984 -39.13 19.40 -24.94
C GLN A 984 -40.35 20.07 -25.56
N LYS A 985 -40.13 21.13 -26.34
CA LYS A 985 -41.19 21.85 -27.05
C LYS A 985 -41.74 20.99 -28.19
N SER A 986 -43.03 21.10 -28.48
CA SER A 986 -43.74 20.22 -29.43
C SER A 986 -43.32 20.40 -30.90
N ASP A 987 -42.67 21.52 -31.22
CA ASP A 987 -42.02 21.80 -32.51
C ASP A 987 -40.58 21.24 -32.59
N TYR A 988 -39.93 20.98 -31.46
CA TYR A 988 -38.57 20.42 -31.44
C TYR A 988 -38.57 18.92 -31.74
N ARG A 989 -37.98 18.56 -32.88
CA ARG A 989 -37.64 17.18 -33.25
C ARG A 989 -36.14 16.99 -33.18
N PHE A 990 -35.70 16.00 -32.41
CA PHE A 990 -34.31 15.63 -32.28
C PHE A 990 -33.75 15.20 -33.66
N PRO A 991 -32.66 15.79 -34.18
CA PRO A 991 -32.20 15.51 -35.55
C PRO A 991 -31.78 14.06 -35.76
N LYS A 992 -32.29 13.41 -36.82
CA LYS A 992 -31.95 12.00 -37.11
C LYS A 992 -30.45 11.76 -37.30
N CYS A 993 -29.70 12.73 -37.84
CA CYS A 993 -28.25 12.62 -38.02
C CYS A 993 -27.48 12.45 -36.70
N TYR A 994 -28.04 12.84 -35.55
CA TYR A 994 -27.33 12.77 -34.27
C TYR A 994 -27.08 11.32 -33.80
N CYS A 995 -27.84 10.32 -34.29
CA CYS A 995 -27.54 8.91 -33.99
C CYS A 995 -26.25 8.40 -34.69
N HIS A 996 -25.73 9.15 -35.66
CA HIS A 996 -24.44 8.87 -36.33
C HIS A 996 -23.31 9.77 -35.82
N ILE A 997 -23.62 10.94 -35.24
CA ILE A 997 -22.64 11.93 -34.74
C ILE A 997 -22.04 11.53 -33.38
N PHE A 998 -22.70 10.65 -32.61
CA PHE A 998 -22.22 10.17 -31.30
C PHE A 998 -21.86 8.66 -31.33
N PRO A 999 -20.61 8.27 -31.63
CA PRO A 999 -20.19 6.87 -31.67
C PRO A 999 -20.42 6.12 -30.35
N GLN A 1000 -20.31 4.78 -30.36
CA GLN A 1000 -20.62 3.91 -29.21
C GLN A 1000 -19.59 3.98 -28.05
N THR A 1001 -18.61 4.88 -28.12
CA THR A 1001 -17.51 5.03 -27.15
C THR A 1001 -17.60 6.38 -26.43
N ALA A 1002 -17.27 6.42 -25.14
CA ALA A 1002 -17.34 7.66 -24.33
C ALA A 1002 -16.27 8.65 -24.78
N GLU A 1003 -15.12 8.11 -25.19
CA GLU A 1003 -13.95 8.79 -25.69
C GLU A 1003 -14.25 9.61 -26.97
N ALA A 1004 -15.23 9.19 -27.77
CA ALA A 1004 -15.71 9.90 -28.96
C ALA A 1004 -16.91 10.82 -28.69
N ARG A 1005 -17.36 10.93 -27.42
CA ARG A 1005 -18.41 11.86 -26.96
C ARG A 1005 -17.89 12.92 -25.99
N ALA A 1006 -16.58 12.97 -25.78
CA ALA A 1006 -15.88 14.00 -25.01
C ALA A 1006 -15.74 15.30 -25.82
N GLY A 1007 -15.76 16.46 -25.16
CA GLY A 1007 -15.85 17.77 -25.82
C GLY A 1007 -17.27 18.27 -26.04
N PHE A 1008 -18.26 17.72 -25.33
CA PHE A 1008 -19.67 18.10 -25.52
C PHE A 1008 -19.99 19.45 -24.84
N ASP A 1009 -20.26 20.47 -25.66
CA ASP A 1009 -20.71 21.78 -25.18
C ASP A 1009 -22.23 21.78 -24.88
N ILE A 1010 -22.56 21.77 -23.59
CA ILE A 1010 -23.95 21.80 -23.10
C ILE A 1010 -24.63 23.14 -23.44
N GLN A 1011 -23.92 24.27 -23.42
CA GLN A 1011 -24.50 25.58 -23.71
C GLN A 1011 -24.86 25.70 -25.19
N GLN A 1012 -23.90 25.35 -26.07
CA GLN A 1012 -24.12 25.32 -27.52
C GLN A 1012 -25.30 24.40 -27.89
N PHE A 1013 -25.41 23.23 -27.25
CA PHE A 1013 -26.55 22.33 -27.49
C PHE A 1013 -27.88 22.93 -27.00
N VAL A 1014 -27.93 23.50 -25.80
CA VAL A 1014 -29.14 24.13 -25.23
C VAL A 1014 -29.63 25.28 -26.10
N ASP A 1015 -28.73 26.14 -26.57
CA ASP A 1015 -29.05 27.29 -27.42
C ASP A 1015 -29.56 26.86 -28.81
N ILE A 1016 -28.89 25.90 -29.45
CA ILE A 1016 -29.30 25.36 -30.76
C ILE A 1016 -30.66 24.63 -30.65
N ALA A 1017 -30.87 23.87 -29.58
CA ALA A 1017 -32.12 23.17 -29.32
C ALA A 1017 -33.24 24.06 -28.74
N ARG A 1018 -32.95 25.34 -28.44
CA ARG A 1018 -33.88 26.34 -27.87
C ARG A 1018 -34.56 25.89 -26.58
N LEU A 1019 -33.83 25.10 -25.79
CA LEU A 1019 -34.28 24.60 -24.50
C LEU A 1019 -34.25 25.75 -23.48
N GLU A 1020 -35.21 25.71 -22.55
CA GLU A 1020 -35.27 26.64 -21.43
C GLU A 1020 -34.46 26.10 -20.23
N ALA A 1021 -34.58 26.73 -19.06
CA ALA A 1021 -33.96 26.20 -17.84
C ALA A 1021 -34.41 24.73 -17.58
N PRO A 1022 -33.53 23.85 -17.07
CA PRO A 1022 -33.91 22.47 -16.79
C PRO A 1022 -35.08 22.39 -15.79
N ALA A 1023 -36.10 21.62 -16.14
CA ALA A 1023 -37.28 21.38 -15.31
C ALA A 1023 -36.94 20.59 -14.04
N ALA A 1024 -35.91 19.76 -14.09
CA ALA A 1024 -35.33 19.08 -12.93
C ALA A 1024 -33.87 18.63 -13.22
N GLY A 1025 -33.10 18.34 -12.18
CA GLY A 1025 -31.74 17.81 -12.30
C GLY A 1025 -31.27 17.03 -11.07
N ASN A 1026 -30.28 16.17 -11.23
CA ASN A 1026 -29.66 15.40 -10.15
C ASN A 1026 -28.18 15.11 -10.49
N TYR A 1027 -27.33 14.92 -9.49
CA TYR A 1027 -25.94 14.53 -9.68
C TYR A 1027 -25.49 13.50 -8.65
N PHE A 1028 -24.57 12.63 -9.03
CA PHE A 1028 -23.96 11.64 -8.14
C PHE A 1028 -22.51 11.39 -8.57
N LEU A 1029 -21.71 10.84 -7.66
CA LEU A 1029 -20.37 10.36 -7.99
C LEU A 1029 -20.44 8.88 -8.35
N VAL A 1030 -19.60 8.43 -9.29
CA VAL A 1030 -19.36 7.00 -9.48
C VAL A 1030 -17.90 6.67 -9.17
N GLU A 1031 -17.72 5.63 -8.38
CA GLU A 1031 -16.42 5.10 -7.96
C GLU A 1031 -16.12 3.77 -8.69
N TYR A 1032 -14.85 3.57 -9.06
CA TYR A 1032 -14.37 2.33 -9.67
C TYR A 1032 -14.27 1.19 -8.63
N ASP A 1033 -15.08 0.15 -8.80
CA ASP A 1033 -15.31 -0.94 -7.82
C ASP A 1033 -14.20 -2.01 -7.72
N GLY A 1034 -12.98 -1.66 -8.12
CA GLY A 1034 -11.74 -2.42 -7.88
C GLY A 1034 -11.60 -3.78 -8.56
N ARG A 1035 -12.64 -4.34 -9.18
CA ARG A 1035 -12.61 -5.67 -9.80
C ARG A 1035 -12.00 -5.64 -11.20
N VAL A 1036 -10.78 -6.15 -11.31
CA VAL A 1036 -10.10 -6.40 -12.60
C VAL A 1036 -10.82 -7.53 -13.35
N ILE A 1037 -11.84 -7.16 -14.12
CA ILE A 1037 -12.39 -8.00 -15.20
C ILE A 1037 -11.29 -8.11 -16.26
N ARG A 1038 -10.78 -9.33 -16.50
CA ARG A 1038 -9.89 -9.59 -17.64
C ARG A 1038 -10.66 -9.29 -18.94
N PRO A 1039 -10.07 -8.62 -19.93
CA PRO A 1039 -10.75 -8.36 -21.20
C PRO A 1039 -11.01 -9.66 -21.97
N THR A 1040 -12.25 -10.16 -21.91
CA THR A 1040 -12.73 -11.29 -22.72
C THR A 1040 -13.16 -10.82 -24.11
N ALA A 1041 -12.26 -10.15 -24.81
CA ALA A 1041 -12.34 -9.87 -26.24
C ALA A 1041 -10.94 -9.61 -26.79
N THR A 1042 -10.50 -10.42 -27.76
CA THR A 1042 -9.30 -10.13 -28.55
C THR A 1042 -9.65 -9.14 -29.66
N ALA A 1043 -9.04 -7.96 -29.65
CA ALA A 1043 -9.08 -7.01 -30.76
C ALA A 1043 -7.66 -6.54 -31.09
N SER A 1044 -7.02 -7.23 -32.03
CA SER A 1044 -5.78 -6.76 -32.67
C SER A 1044 -6.09 -5.59 -33.61
N PRO A 1045 -5.15 -4.66 -33.88
CA PRO A 1045 -5.44 -3.45 -34.64
C PRO A 1045 -5.62 -3.73 -36.14
N THR A 1046 -6.64 -3.11 -36.74
CA THR A 1046 -6.80 -3.01 -38.20
C THR A 1046 -7.17 -1.60 -38.60
N THR A 1047 -6.26 -0.92 -39.29
CA THR A 1047 -6.46 0.41 -39.89
C THR A 1047 -6.95 0.29 -41.34
N THR A 1048 -8.06 0.92 -41.69
CA THR A 1048 -8.37 1.27 -43.09
C THR A 1048 -9.22 2.54 -43.17
N TRP A 1049 -9.12 3.24 -44.30
CA TRP A 1049 -9.75 4.54 -44.57
C TRP A 1049 -10.94 4.41 -45.55
N LEU A 1050 -11.73 5.50 -45.63
CA LEU A 1050 -12.85 5.74 -46.57
C LEU A 1050 -14.10 4.87 -46.28
N ARG A 1051 -15.33 5.32 -46.58
CA ARG A 1051 -15.79 6.52 -47.32
C ARG A 1051 -17.10 7.03 -46.68
N SER A 1052 -17.51 8.27 -46.98
CA SER A 1052 -18.86 8.74 -46.61
C SER A 1052 -19.94 7.94 -47.35
N MET A 1053 -21.00 7.57 -46.64
CA MET A 1053 -22.31 7.34 -47.28
C MET A 1053 -23.03 8.69 -47.37
N LEU A 1054 -23.36 9.11 -48.58
CA LEU A 1054 -24.39 10.13 -48.78
C LEU A 1054 -25.76 9.49 -48.48
N CYS A 1055 -26.60 10.17 -47.70
CA CYS A 1055 -27.99 9.78 -47.55
C CYS A 1055 -28.77 10.17 -48.81
N GLU A 1056 -28.80 9.29 -49.81
CA GLU A 1056 -29.79 9.38 -50.89
C GLU A 1056 -31.21 9.18 -50.32
N GLY A 1057 -32.16 10.02 -50.71
CA GLY A 1057 -33.55 9.96 -50.22
C GLY A 1057 -34.12 11.28 -49.68
N ALA A 1058 -33.88 12.41 -50.35
CA ALA A 1058 -34.56 13.67 -50.07
C ALA A 1058 -35.84 13.80 -50.92
N ASP A 1059 -37.00 13.53 -50.30
CA ASP A 1059 -38.31 13.75 -50.92
C ASP A 1059 -38.65 15.26 -50.86
N PRO A 1060 -38.85 15.98 -51.99
CA PRO A 1060 -38.61 17.43 -52.05
C PRO A 1060 -39.80 18.31 -51.64
N THR A 1061 -40.38 18.09 -50.44
CA THR A 1061 -41.36 19.02 -49.84
C THR A 1061 -41.18 19.19 -48.32
N GLY A 1062 -41.34 20.44 -47.83
CA GLY A 1062 -41.44 20.74 -46.39
C GLY A 1062 -40.27 21.56 -45.81
N SER A 1063 -40.54 22.85 -45.51
CA SER A 1063 -39.57 23.76 -44.91
C SER A 1063 -39.41 23.54 -43.40
N SER A 1064 -38.23 23.08 -42.95
CA SER A 1064 -37.66 23.35 -41.60
C SER A 1064 -36.32 22.63 -41.38
N GLY A 1065 -36.18 21.38 -41.83
CA GLY A 1065 -35.01 20.55 -41.51
C GLY A 1065 -33.67 20.94 -42.18
N ALA A 1066 -33.69 21.72 -43.27
CA ALA A 1066 -32.53 21.88 -44.15
C ALA A 1066 -31.30 22.54 -43.49
N ARG A 1067 -31.49 23.44 -42.51
CA ARG A 1067 -30.38 24.12 -41.82
C ARG A 1067 -29.65 23.28 -40.77
N ALA A 1068 -30.10 22.05 -40.51
CA ALA A 1068 -29.47 21.16 -39.53
C ALA A 1068 -28.24 20.39 -40.09
N CYS A 1069 -28.04 20.37 -41.42
CA CYS A 1069 -26.98 19.59 -42.07
C CYS A 1069 -25.84 20.44 -42.69
N GLU A 1070 -25.98 21.76 -42.80
CA GLU A 1070 -24.94 22.63 -43.42
C GLU A 1070 -23.83 23.07 -42.43
N MET A 1071 -23.83 22.60 -41.17
CA MET A 1071 -22.83 22.96 -40.15
C MET A 1071 -21.79 21.84 -39.87
N GLU A 1072 -21.38 21.10 -40.90
CA GLU A 1072 -20.24 20.16 -40.82
C GLU A 1072 -18.86 20.84 -40.62
N GLY A 1073 -18.81 22.18 -40.52
CA GLY A 1073 -17.56 22.95 -40.50
C GLY A 1073 -17.12 23.58 -39.17
N SER A 1074 -17.94 23.57 -38.11
CA SER A 1074 -17.72 24.40 -36.90
C SER A 1074 -17.50 23.65 -35.58
N LEU A 1075 -17.90 22.37 -35.49
CA LEU A 1075 -17.55 21.50 -34.36
C LEU A 1075 -16.16 20.88 -34.57
N GLN A 1076 -15.12 21.72 -34.49
CA GLN A 1076 -13.73 21.24 -34.47
C GLN A 1076 -13.45 20.52 -33.15
N ILE A 1077 -13.36 19.19 -33.21
CA ILE A 1077 -12.69 18.39 -32.19
C ILE A 1077 -11.20 18.76 -32.24
N VAL A 1078 -10.77 19.64 -31.33
CA VAL A 1078 -9.36 19.96 -31.13
C VAL A 1078 -8.71 18.81 -30.36
N MET A 1079 -7.89 18.02 -31.05
CA MET A 1079 -7.05 16.95 -30.48
C MET A 1079 -5.88 17.52 -29.66
#